data_AF-K7G7K2-F1
#
_entry.id   AF-K7G7K2-F1
#
_cell.length_a   1.000
_cell.length_b   1.000
_cell.length_c   1.000
_cell.angle_alpha   90.00
_cell.angle_beta   90.00
_cell.angle_gamma   90.00
#
_symmetry.space_group_name_H-M   'P 1'
#
loop_
_entity.id
_entity.type
_entity.pdbx_description
1 polymer ?
#
loop_
_entity_poly.entity_id
_entity_poly.type
_entity_poly.pdbx_seq_one_letter_code
_entity_poly.pdbx_strand_id
1 'polypeptide(L)'
;PRPRVYVCILTGLCLKVNSSGRGAAVLKSMHCNVRTMFMWTAPCTSCVLAMGHKVQCLKGWTPVSPSLGLRSCRYTVKLGEETLSLPGCTHMCKKEIEEKKCCPGFWGTECYECPGGSDTPCSGRGTCLDGITRNGTCICQGRFGGSACQDCRDENLFGPDCQSVCDCQHGVCNHGVAGNGSCTCHGGYTGPKCDQELPPCQKLTCGENSQCVKTNGLETCDCKPGYRKKGGICQAQDLCASSPCSPLAVCKTLQPGKYDCTCKDGYQGDGKICQPINPCVNNNGGCPENSTNCIYQGPNKSSCVCKPGLSGSHPSIGCSPVSECQRYYCDASSKCEINAEGAASCVCKEGEIGDGRSCYKNLMSELFQLNVRGRWYRNLNYTHTMFASGCSLSLTKYGPFTVLAPSIRFIFPRLDFNETTAQHLCKMHIIPGQHLVDDLIKIKTLWTLSGHQLTFNSATKHSIKSYKYLDLPNESYSILQANIPASNGIIHVVSALRRTDTFHSPGNPKKTIGEILASVELFSRFETILENCGLPSILDGPGPFTVFVPSNDAVDKLRDGRLIYLFTEGINKLQELVKHHIYTTAAVTVGKLTMMPQIITMANQILTINVTEDGQILLGDPGIPLSKRDIVASNGIIHTLDGIFIPPSIIPILPQVCNEEQHKIVTGSAFCAPYSEWFSRPVSHIWATESWCVY
;
A
#
# COMPACT_ATOMS: atom_id res chain seq x y z
N PRO A 1 30.66 -4.75 30.89
CA PRO A 1 31.94 -4.41 30.23
C PRO A 1 32.74 -5.66 29.82
N ARG A 2 32.59 -6.09 28.57
CA ARG A 2 33.55 -6.91 27.81
C ARG A 2 33.68 -6.20 26.44
N PRO A 3 34.88 -5.94 25.91
CA PRO A 3 34.99 -5.14 24.70
C PRO A 3 34.56 -5.98 23.49
N ARG A 4 33.65 -5.42 22.68
CA ARG A 4 33.30 -5.94 21.36
C ARG A 4 34.13 -5.16 20.35
N VAL A 5 35.05 -5.83 19.66
CA VAL A 5 35.86 -5.21 18.60
C VAL A 5 35.12 -5.41 17.28
N TYR A 6 34.72 -4.31 16.65
CA TYR A 6 34.24 -4.30 15.26
C TYR A 6 35.42 -3.87 14.38
N VAL A 7 35.81 -4.68 13.41
CA VAL A 7 36.76 -4.29 12.36
C VAL A 7 35.94 -3.97 11.12
N CYS A 8 35.89 -2.70 10.74
CA CYS A 8 35.30 -2.25 9.48
C CYS A 8 36.42 -2.15 8.43
N ILE A 9 36.32 -2.91 7.34
CA ILE A 9 37.11 -2.68 6.13
C ILE A 9 36.19 -1.97 5.12
N LEU A 10 36.76 -0.99 4.39
CA LEU A 10 36.12 0.04 3.56
C LEU A 10 35.32 -0.47 2.32
N THR A 11 34.83 -1.71 2.31
CA THR A 11 33.91 -2.22 1.30
C THR A 11 32.83 -3.10 1.93
N GLY A 12 31.86 -2.48 2.61
CA GLY A 12 30.45 -2.90 2.64
C GLY A 12 30.05 -4.32 3.09
N LEU A 13 30.88 -5.10 3.80
CA LEU A 13 30.51 -6.43 4.31
C LEU A 13 30.69 -6.52 5.83
N CYS A 14 29.59 -6.55 6.57
CA CYS A 14 29.59 -6.80 8.02
C CYS A 14 29.48 -8.31 8.30
N LEU A 15 30.59 -8.94 8.69
CA LEU A 15 30.59 -10.33 9.20
C LEU A 15 30.43 -10.35 10.72
N LYS A 16 29.44 -11.12 11.19
CA LYS A 16 29.18 -11.35 12.61
C LYS A 16 29.90 -12.63 13.05
N VAL A 17 31.08 -12.50 13.66
CA VAL A 17 31.82 -13.65 14.19
C VAL A 17 31.36 -13.93 15.63
N ASN A 18 30.73 -15.08 15.85
CA ASN A 18 30.38 -15.57 17.17
C ASN A 18 31.41 -16.65 17.56
N SER A 19 32.28 -16.35 18.51
CA SER A 19 33.23 -17.34 19.03
C SER A 19 32.66 -18.03 20.27
N SER A 20 32.26 -19.30 20.15
CA SER A 20 32.24 -20.21 21.30
C SER A 20 32.54 -21.67 20.90
N GLY A 21 33.55 -22.23 21.57
CA GLY A 21 33.56 -23.59 22.14
C GLY A 21 33.45 -24.84 21.26
N ARG A 22 34.56 -25.59 21.22
CA ARG A 22 34.75 -27.04 20.91
C ARG A 22 34.51 -27.47 19.45
N GLY A 23 35.62 -27.88 18.82
CA GLY A 23 35.71 -28.25 17.40
C GLY A 23 34.84 -29.44 17.02
N ALA A 24 33.66 -29.16 16.47
CA ALA A 24 33.05 -29.94 15.41
C ALA A 24 33.36 -29.20 14.09
N ALA A 25 33.77 -29.92 13.05
CA ALA A 25 33.99 -29.34 11.74
C ALA A 25 32.65 -28.79 11.20
N VAL A 26 32.48 -27.47 11.20
CA VAL A 26 31.28 -26.81 10.68
C VAL A 26 31.43 -26.73 9.16
N LEU A 27 30.53 -27.39 8.43
CA LEU A 27 30.41 -27.24 6.98
C LEU A 27 30.18 -25.77 6.64
N LYS A 28 30.98 -25.20 5.73
CA LYS A 28 30.77 -23.83 5.26
C LYS A 28 29.48 -23.76 4.45
N SER A 29 28.68 -22.71 4.71
CA SER A 29 27.41 -22.47 4.05
C SER A 29 27.26 -20.98 3.72
N MET A 30 26.74 -20.66 2.53
CA MET A 30 26.54 -19.28 2.10
C MET A 30 25.30 -19.09 1.21
N HIS A 31 24.36 -18.30 1.71
CA HIS A 31 23.13 -17.92 1.01
C HIS A 31 23.27 -16.55 0.33
N CYS A 32 22.77 -16.44 -0.90
CA CYS A 32 22.67 -15.21 -1.68
C CYS A 32 21.19 -14.92 -2.00
N ASN A 33 20.36 -14.90 -0.97
CA ASN A 33 18.91 -14.70 -1.11
C ASN A 33 18.60 -13.39 -1.83
N VAL A 34 17.62 -13.42 -2.71
CA VAL A 34 17.14 -12.22 -3.43
C VAL A 34 15.86 -11.75 -2.80
N ARG A 35 15.81 -10.49 -2.38
CA ARG A 35 14.62 -9.87 -1.80
C ARG A 35 13.94 -9.05 -2.87
N THR A 36 12.71 -9.41 -3.20
CA THR A 36 11.87 -8.65 -4.13
C THR A 36 10.73 -8.02 -3.35
N MET A 37 10.57 -6.70 -3.49
CA MET A 37 9.48 -5.95 -2.89
C MET A 37 8.37 -5.75 -3.92
N PHE A 38 7.18 -6.24 -3.62
CA PHE A 38 5.98 -5.99 -4.41
C PHE A 38 5.19 -4.86 -3.79
N MET A 39 4.67 -3.96 -4.64
CA MET A 39 3.79 -2.86 -4.25
C MET A 39 2.39 -3.14 -4.79
N TRP A 40 1.38 -2.91 -3.95
CA TRP A 40 -0.03 -3.06 -4.30
C TRP A 40 -0.82 -1.89 -3.75
N THR A 41 -1.73 -1.35 -4.55
CA THR A 41 -2.61 -0.26 -4.16
C THR A 41 -4.01 -0.81 -3.93
N ALA A 42 -4.56 -0.58 -2.74
CA ALA A 42 -5.90 -1.03 -2.40
C ALA A 42 -6.96 -0.32 -3.25
N PRO A 43 -8.11 -0.96 -3.51
CA PRO A 43 -9.23 -0.30 -4.17
C PRO A 43 -9.63 0.99 -3.42
N CYS A 44 -9.99 2.02 -4.18
CA CYS A 44 -10.49 3.26 -3.59
C CYS A 44 -11.85 3.02 -2.92
N THR A 45 -12.02 3.54 -1.71
CA THR A 45 -13.28 3.44 -0.96
C THR A 45 -13.54 4.70 -0.13
N SER A 46 -14.67 4.77 0.59
CA SER A 46 -14.92 5.87 1.53
C SER A 46 -13.79 5.96 2.56
N CYS A 47 -13.34 7.18 2.86
CA CYS A 47 -12.24 7.40 3.80
C CYS A 47 -12.53 6.86 5.20
N VAL A 48 -13.79 6.82 5.63
CA VAL A 48 -14.17 6.17 6.90
C VAL A 48 -13.76 4.69 6.91
N LEU A 49 -13.96 3.99 5.79
CA LEU A 49 -13.68 2.57 5.66
C LEU A 49 -12.19 2.30 5.52
N ALA A 50 -11.48 3.16 4.79
CA ALA A 50 -10.01 3.12 4.68
C ALA A 50 -9.34 3.29 6.06
N MET A 51 -9.88 4.17 6.92
CA MET A 51 -9.37 4.40 8.28
C MET A 51 -9.66 3.26 9.26
N GLY A 52 -10.68 2.45 8.98
CA GLY A 52 -11.04 1.32 9.82
C GLY A 52 -9.96 0.22 9.75
N HIS A 53 -9.67 -0.42 10.88
CA HIS A 53 -8.77 -1.58 11.00
C HIS A 53 -9.09 -2.78 10.07
N LYS A 54 -10.11 -2.68 9.20
CA LYS A 54 -10.64 -3.74 8.34
C LYS A 54 -10.28 -3.61 6.86
N VAL A 55 -10.00 -2.40 6.34
CA VAL A 55 -9.43 -2.25 4.99
C VAL A 55 -7.91 -2.28 5.10
N GLN A 56 -7.41 -3.40 5.58
CA GLN A 56 -5.98 -3.68 5.57
C GLN A 56 -5.59 -4.27 4.23
N CYS A 57 -4.33 -4.03 3.87
CA CYS A 57 -3.63 -4.75 2.84
C CYS A 57 -3.97 -6.25 2.87
N LEU A 58 -3.98 -6.88 1.70
CA LEU A 58 -4.17 -8.33 1.56
C LEU A 58 -3.36 -9.10 2.62
N LYS A 59 -3.86 -10.25 3.08
CA LYS A 59 -3.19 -11.04 4.13
C LYS A 59 -1.72 -11.30 3.75
N GLY A 60 -0.79 -10.91 4.64
CA GLY A 60 0.65 -11.01 4.41
C GLY A 60 1.29 -9.81 3.68
N TRP A 61 0.53 -8.76 3.39
CA TRP A 61 1.02 -7.46 2.93
C TRP A 61 1.00 -6.45 4.09
N THR A 62 1.91 -5.50 4.07
CA THR A 62 2.08 -4.48 5.10
C THR A 62 1.77 -3.09 4.56
N PRO A 63 1.05 -2.22 5.29
CA PRO A 63 0.75 -0.87 4.82
C PRO A 63 2.01 0.01 4.80
N VAL A 64 2.10 0.85 3.77
CA VAL A 64 3.13 1.88 3.59
C VAL A 64 2.55 3.28 3.80
N SER A 65 1.31 3.48 3.38
CA SER A 65 0.63 4.77 3.51
C SER A 65 0.21 5.05 4.97
N PRO A 66 -0.06 6.33 5.32
CA PRO A 66 -0.57 6.70 6.63
C PRO A 66 -1.85 5.93 7.00
N SER A 67 -2.11 5.80 8.31
CA SER A 67 -3.32 5.14 8.83
C SER A 67 -4.62 5.79 8.35
N LEU A 68 -4.59 7.08 7.98
CA LEU A 68 -5.75 7.80 7.47
C LEU A 68 -6.10 7.48 6.00
N GLY A 69 -5.24 6.73 5.29
CA GLY A 69 -5.37 6.53 3.85
C GLY A 69 -4.99 7.78 3.04
N LEU A 70 -4.70 7.59 1.76
CA LEU A 70 -4.37 8.67 0.83
C LEU A 70 -5.64 9.18 0.15
N ARG A 71 -5.97 10.46 0.34
CA ARG A 71 -7.10 11.18 -0.32
C ARG A 71 -6.77 11.54 -1.76
N SER A 72 -6.43 10.55 -2.58
CA SER A 72 -5.93 10.76 -3.94
C SER A 72 -6.73 9.96 -4.98
N CYS A 73 -7.94 9.52 -4.63
CA CYS A 73 -8.75 8.67 -5.49
C CYS A 73 -10.24 9.03 -5.41
N ARG A 74 -11.02 8.54 -6.39
CA ARG A 74 -12.49 8.60 -6.40
C ARG A 74 -13.05 7.19 -6.55
N TYR A 75 -14.17 6.91 -5.89
CA TYR A 75 -14.90 5.66 -6.02
C TYR A 75 -16.32 5.94 -6.54
N THR A 76 -16.90 4.95 -7.19
CA THR A 76 -18.22 5.07 -7.81
C THR A 76 -19.25 4.24 -7.07
N VAL A 77 -20.45 4.80 -6.86
CA VAL A 77 -21.58 4.09 -6.26
C VAL A 77 -22.80 4.28 -7.15
N LYS A 78 -23.48 3.18 -7.48
CA LYS A 78 -24.71 3.21 -8.27
C LYS A 78 -25.93 3.19 -7.36
N LEU A 79 -26.74 4.25 -7.41
CA LEU A 79 -27.94 4.41 -6.59
C LEU A 79 -29.16 4.56 -7.49
N GLY A 80 -29.79 3.42 -7.81
CA GLY A 80 -30.83 3.36 -8.83
C GLY A 80 -30.24 3.53 -10.23
N GLU A 81 -30.71 4.54 -10.97
CA GLU A 81 -30.24 4.83 -12.34
C GLU A 81 -29.01 5.75 -12.37
N GLU A 82 -28.70 6.43 -11.26
CA GLU A 82 -27.58 7.36 -11.20
C GLU A 82 -26.31 6.71 -10.63
N THR A 83 -25.16 7.10 -11.19
CA THR A 83 -23.84 6.68 -10.70
C THR A 83 -23.11 7.89 -10.13
N LEU A 84 -22.85 7.87 -8.82
CA LEU A 84 -22.16 8.94 -8.12
C LEU A 84 -20.66 8.70 -8.13
N SER A 85 -19.86 9.70 -8.50
CA SER A 85 -18.40 9.69 -8.36
C SER A 85 -17.99 10.47 -7.12
N LEU A 86 -17.59 9.76 -6.07
CA LEU A 86 -17.33 10.31 -4.75
C LEU A 86 -15.82 10.36 -4.46
N PRO A 87 -15.31 11.40 -3.77
CA PRO A 87 -13.93 11.42 -3.30
C PRO A 87 -13.72 10.32 -2.25
N GLY A 88 -12.59 9.61 -2.33
CA GLY A 88 -12.28 8.48 -1.46
C GLY A 88 -10.82 8.43 -1.02
N CYS A 89 -10.51 7.36 -0.30
CA CYS A 89 -9.17 7.05 0.18
C CYS A 89 -8.72 5.66 -0.28
N THR A 90 -7.41 5.51 -0.44
CA THR A 90 -6.74 4.23 -0.76
C THR A 90 -5.51 4.02 0.12
N HIS A 91 -5.06 2.77 0.26
CA HIS A 91 -3.82 2.41 0.93
C HIS A 91 -2.80 1.83 -0.03
N MET A 92 -1.54 2.21 0.16
CA MET A 92 -0.42 1.56 -0.49
C MET A 92 0.13 0.47 0.44
N CYS A 93 0.39 -0.69 -0.13
CA CYS A 93 0.80 -1.89 0.59
C CYS A 93 2.07 -2.47 -0.04
N LYS A 94 2.94 -3.03 0.79
CA LYS A 94 4.15 -3.73 0.35
C LYS A 94 4.20 -5.16 0.89
N LYS A 95 4.70 -6.08 0.07
CA LYS A 95 5.04 -7.44 0.49
C LYS A 95 6.45 -7.77 0.03
N GLU A 96 7.26 -8.21 0.96
CA GLU A 96 8.62 -8.66 0.69
C GLU A 96 8.61 -10.18 0.52
N ILE A 97 9.07 -10.65 -0.64
CA ILE A 97 9.26 -12.08 -0.90
C ILE A 97 10.77 -12.30 -1.02
N GLU A 98 11.28 -13.15 -0.13
CA GLU A 98 12.67 -13.60 -0.15
C GLU A 98 12.76 -14.91 -0.92
N GLU A 99 13.38 -14.87 -2.09
CA GLU A 99 13.71 -16.07 -2.86
C GLU A 99 15.04 -16.61 -2.34
N LYS A 100 15.00 -17.82 -1.74
CA LYS A 100 16.21 -18.47 -1.24
C LYS A 100 17.09 -18.89 -2.41
N LYS A 101 18.36 -18.44 -2.42
CA LYS A 101 19.36 -18.84 -3.43
C LYS A 101 20.70 -19.10 -2.76
N CYS A 102 21.48 -19.96 -3.37
CA CYS A 102 22.88 -20.17 -3.00
C CYS A 102 23.77 -19.23 -3.79
N CYS A 103 24.87 -18.81 -3.18
CA CYS A 103 25.92 -18.13 -3.90
C CYS A 103 26.64 -19.11 -4.85
N PRO A 104 27.35 -18.61 -5.89
CA PRO A 104 28.15 -19.46 -6.76
C PRO A 104 29.12 -20.34 -5.97
N GLY A 105 29.22 -21.62 -6.32
CA GLY A 105 30.04 -22.59 -5.58
C GLY A 105 29.40 -23.14 -4.30
N PHE A 106 28.11 -22.88 -4.07
CA PHE A 106 27.33 -23.43 -2.96
C PHE A 106 26.03 -24.08 -3.45
N TRP A 107 25.58 -25.14 -2.78
CA TRP A 107 24.51 -26.00 -3.28
C TRP A 107 23.57 -26.54 -2.20
N GLY A 108 22.36 -26.97 -2.63
CA GLY A 108 21.34 -27.54 -1.76
C GLY A 108 20.60 -26.50 -0.92
N THR A 109 19.58 -26.95 -0.16
CA THR A 109 18.69 -26.05 0.61
C THR A 109 19.41 -25.24 1.69
N GLU A 110 20.53 -25.75 2.19
CA GLU A 110 21.39 -25.12 3.19
C GLU A 110 22.63 -24.46 2.57
N CYS A 111 22.73 -24.43 1.23
CA CYS A 111 23.82 -23.82 0.47
C CYS A 111 25.20 -24.21 0.99
N TYR A 112 25.49 -25.50 1.02
CA TYR A 112 26.79 -26.05 1.42
C TYR A 112 27.85 -25.77 0.36
N GLU A 113 29.10 -25.58 0.80
CA GLU A 113 30.24 -25.40 -0.09
C GLU A 113 30.44 -26.62 -1.02
N CYS A 114 30.69 -26.36 -2.30
CA CYS A 114 31.03 -27.39 -3.27
C CYS A 114 32.31 -28.14 -2.88
N PRO A 115 32.44 -29.43 -3.22
CA PRO A 115 33.69 -30.16 -3.05
C PRO A 115 34.86 -29.42 -3.71
N GLY A 116 36.04 -29.38 -3.07
CA GLY A 116 37.21 -28.63 -3.57
C GLY A 116 37.22 -27.14 -3.24
N GLY A 117 36.16 -26.61 -2.62
CA GLY A 117 36.05 -25.22 -2.16
C GLY A 117 35.15 -24.36 -3.04
N SER A 118 34.66 -23.24 -2.49
CA SER A 118 33.78 -22.28 -3.20
C SER A 118 34.52 -21.44 -4.24
N ASP A 119 35.80 -21.12 -4.01
CA ASP A 119 36.63 -20.35 -4.95
C ASP A 119 37.07 -21.18 -6.16
N THR A 120 37.35 -22.47 -5.95
CA THR A 120 37.74 -23.43 -7.00
C THR A 120 36.91 -24.71 -6.91
N PRO A 121 35.61 -24.68 -7.26
CA PRO A 121 34.76 -25.87 -7.18
C PRO A 121 35.32 -27.04 -7.98
N CYS A 122 35.18 -28.25 -7.43
CA CYS A 122 35.71 -29.49 -7.99
C CYS A 122 37.22 -29.42 -8.27
N SER A 123 37.96 -28.81 -7.33
CA SER A 123 39.42 -28.64 -7.38
C SER A 123 39.90 -27.95 -8.67
N GLY A 124 39.04 -27.14 -9.31
CA GLY A 124 39.29 -26.48 -10.58
C GLY A 124 39.32 -27.41 -11.81
N ARG A 125 38.93 -28.68 -11.65
CA ARG A 125 39.08 -29.78 -12.63
C ARG A 125 37.74 -30.40 -13.02
N GLY A 126 36.66 -29.67 -12.75
CA GLY A 126 35.30 -30.11 -13.02
C GLY A 126 34.30 -28.97 -12.84
N THR A 127 33.03 -29.29 -13.00
CA THR A 127 31.93 -28.36 -12.76
C THR A 127 31.08 -28.88 -11.60
N CYS A 128 30.84 -28.03 -10.61
CA CYS A 128 29.93 -28.36 -9.51
C CYS A 128 28.49 -28.13 -9.94
N LEU A 129 27.60 -29.07 -9.63
CA LEU A 129 26.16 -28.84 -9.72
C LEU A 129 25.71 -27.98 -8.54
N ASP A 130 25.95 -26.67 -8.65
CA ASP A 130 25.65 -25.67 -7.62
C ASP A 130 24.25 -25.06 -7.74
N GLY A 131 23.80 -24.38 -6.68
CA GLY A 131 22.44 -23.85 -6.58
C GLY A 131 21.51 -24.65 -5.65
N ILE A 132 20.40 -24.02 -5.25
CA ILE A 132 19.55 -24.49 -4.13
C ILE A 132 18.81 -25.82 -4.41
N THR A 133 18.54 -26.11 -5.68
CA THR A 133 17.88 -27.35 -6.13
C THR A 133 18.86 -28.43 -6.60
N ARG A 134 20.15 -28.12 -6.69
CA ARG A 134 21.18 -29.05 -7.13
C ARG A 134 21.82 -29.75 -5.93
N ASN A 135 22.60 -30.80 -6.22
CA ASN A 135 23.12 -31.74 -5.23
C ASN A 135 24.64 -31.65 -5.02
N GLY A 136 25.31 -30.63 -5.58
CA GLY A 136 26.75 -30.39 -5.39
C GLY A 136 27.68 -31.43 -5.97
N THR A 137 27.17 -32.36 -6.79
CA THR A 137 28.00 -33.38 -7.41
C THR A 137 28.97 -32.73 -8.38
N CYS A 138 30.24 -33.12 -8.30
CA CYS A 138 31.28 -32.69 -9.22
C CYS A 138 31.27 -33.55 -10.48
N ILE A 139 31.12 -32.90 -11.63
CA ILE A 139 31.30 -33.53 -12.94
C ILE A 139 32.76 -33.32 -13.34
N CYS A 140 33.58 -34.35 -13.17
CA CYS A 140 35.02 -34.27 -13.44
C CYS A 140 35.34 -34.27 -14.93
N GLN A 141 36.34 -33.49 -15.31
CA GLN A 141 36.96 -33.58 -16.63
C GLN A 141 37.63 -34.96 -16.78
N GLY A 142 37.64 -35.52 -17.98
CA GLY A 142 37.75 -36.99 -18.18
C GLY A 142 38.94 -37.74 -17.54
N ARG A 143 40.07 -37.07 -17.28
CA ARG A 143 41.28 -37.67 -16.68
C ARG A 143 41.31 -37.60 -15.15
N PHE A 144 40.40 -36.87 -14.54
CA PHE A 144 40.30 -36.70 -13.09
C PHE A 144 39.17 -37.54 -12.49
N GLY A 145 39.32 -37.89 -11.23
CA GLY A 145 38.39 -38.69 -10.44
C GLY A 145 38.34 -38.25 -8.99
N GLY A 146 37.53 -38.96 -8.19
CA GLY A 146 37.22 -38.58 -6.81
C GLY A 146 36.04 -37.62 -6.70
N SER A 147 35.50 -37.48 -5.48
CA SER A 147 34.29 -36.69 -5.22
C SER A 147 34.44 -35.17 -5.43
N ALA A 148 35.68 -34.65 -5.42
CA ALA A 148 36.04 -33.28 -5.75
C ALA A 148 36.93 -33.16 -7.00
N CYS A 149 37.07 -34.21 -7.81
CA CYS A 149 38.00 -34.24 -8.94
C CYS A 149 39.47 -34.01 -8.54
N GLN A 150 39.81 -34.41 -7.32
CA GLN A 150 41.13 -34.21 -6.74
C GLN A 150 42.15 -35.30 -7.11
N ASP A 151 41.69 -36.44 -7.62
CA ASP A 151 42.51 -37.61 -7.92
C ASP A 151 42.68 -37.80 -9.43
N CYS A 152 43.70 -38.55 -9.84
CA CYS A 152 43.73 -39.08 -11.20
C CYS A 152 42.73 -40.22 -11.33
N ARG A 153 42.03 -40.30 -12.45
CA ARG A 153 41.00 -41.34 -12.66
C ARG A 153 41.59 -42.75 -12.73
N ASP A 154 42.82 -42.87 -13.22
CA ASP A 154 43.56 -44.13 -13.34
C ASP A 154 44.77 -44.10 -12.40
N GLU A 155 44.98 -45.19 -11.66
CA GLU A 155 46.09 -45.34 -10.70
C GLU A 155 47.47 -45.40 -11.37
N ASN A 156 47.52 -45.54 -12.70
CA ASN A 156 48.76 -45.46 -13.47
C ASN A 156 49.10 -44.04 -13.94
N LEU A 157 48.26 -43.03 -13.66
CA LEU A 157 48.49 -41.66 -14.09
C LEU A 157 49.07 -40.81 -12.96
N PHE A 158 49.99 -39.91 -13.31
CA PHE A 158 50.61 -38.98 -12.37
C PHE A 158 50.82 -37.59 -12.96
N GLY A 159 51.14 -36.65 -12.07
CA GLY A 159 51.42 -35.26 -12.40
C GLY A 159 50.19 -34.35 -12.35
N PRO A 160 50.39 -33.03 -12.40
CA PRO A 160 49.34 -32.05 -12.16
C PRO A 160 48.20 -32.16 -13.17
N ASP A 161 48.40 -32.70 -14.37
CA ASP A 161 47.35 -32.84 -15.38
C ASP A 161 46.91 -34.30 -15.61
N CYS A 162 47.39 -35.25 -14.80
CA CYS A 162 47.16 -36.70 -14.97
C CYS A 162 47.40 -37.17 -16.42
N GLN A 163 48.49 -36.70 -17.03
CA GLN A 163 48.85 -37.05 -18.41
C GLN A 163 49.98 -38.07 -18.49
N SER A 164 50.87 -38.08 -17.50
CA SER A 164 52.03 -38.97 -17.48
C SER A 164 51.62 -40.35 -16.98
N VAL A 165 52.14 -41.40 -17.62
CA VAL A 165 51.85 -42.80 -17.30
C VAL A 165 53.03 -43.40 -16.53
N CYS A 166 52.73 -44.09 -15.43
CA CYS A 166 53.68 -44.86 -14.64
C CYS A 166 54.22 -46.05 -15.45
N ASP A 167 55.53 -46.28 -15.37
CA ASP A 167 56.22 -47.37 -16.08
C ASP A 167 57.00 -48.26 -15.09
N CYS A 168 56.33 -48.64 -13.99
CA CYS A 168 56.88 -49.52 -12.97
C CYS A 168 56.56 -50.98 -13.32
N GLN A 169 57.57 -51.81 -13.53
CA GLN A 169 57.36 -53.24 -13.85
C GLN A 169 57.08 -54.06 -12.59
N HIS A 170 58.01 -54.04 -11.63
CA HIS A 170 57.89 -54.76 -10.36
C HIS A 170 57.94 -53.79 -9.16
N GLY A 171 57.03 -52.82 -9.13
CA GLY A 171 56.97 -51.84 -8.05
C GLY A 171 55.67 -51.05 -8.00
N VAL A 172 55.52 -50.26 -6.93
CA VAL A 172 54.38 -49.37 -6.72
C VAL A 172 54.73 -47.97 -7.20
N CYS A 173 53.89 -47.40 -8.06
CA CYS A 173 54.09 -46.04 -8.58
C CYS A 173 53.63 -44.96 -7.58
N ASN A 174 54.41 -43.88 -7.48
CA ASN A 174 53.96 -42.62 -6.89
C ASN A 174 53.03 -41.87 -7.85
N HIS A 175 51.77 -42.34 -7.88
CA HIS A 175 50.71 -41.89 -8.79
C HIS A 175 49.91 -40.72 -8.22
N GLY A 176 48.95 -40.21 -9.00
CA GLY A 176 48.04 -39.13 -8.61
C GLY A 176 48.53 -37.73 -8.96
N VAL A 177 47.73 -36.72 -8.61
CA VAL A 177 47.94 -35.32 -9.03
C VAL A 177 49.25 -34.73 -8.48
N ALA A 178 49.63 -35.10 -7.25
CA ALA A 178 50.90 -34.72 -6.63
C ALA A 178 52.03 -35.76 -6.88
N GLY A 179 51.71 -36.85 -7.59
CA GLY A 179 52.65 -37.92 -7.90
C GLY A 179 53.70 -37.46 -8.91
N ASN A 180 54.92 -37.98 -8.77
CA ASN A 180 56.04 -37.70 -9.66
C ASN A 180 56.44 -38.91 -10.51
N GLY A 181 55.69 -40.02 -10.42
CA GLY A 181 55.94 -41.23 -11.21
C GLY A 181 57.09 -42.10 -10.71
N SER A 182 57.72 -41.79 -9.57
CA SER A 182 58.80 -42.61 -9.03
C SER A 182 58.31 -43.99 -8.60
N CYS A 183 59.04 -45.05 -8.96
CA CYS A 183 58.70 -46.42 -8.59
C CYS A 183 59.35 -46.84 -7.27
N THR A 184 58.54 -47.40 -6.37
CA THR A 184 59.01 -48.10 -5.17
C THR A 184 59.06 -49.60 -5.47
N CYS A 185 60.26 -50.16 -5.65
CA CYS A 185 60.41 -51.54 -6.10
C CYS A 185 59.96 -52.55 -5.05
N HIS A 186 59.31 -53.61 -5.51
CA HIS A 186 59.11 -54.83 -4.75
C HIS A 186 60.47 -55.51 -4.50
N GLY A 187 60.58 -56.24 -3.39
CA GLY A 187 61.85 -56.84 -3.00
C GLY A 187 62.39 -57.81 -4.04
N GLY A 188 63.71 -57.83 -4.18
CA GLY A 188 64.39 -58.55 -5.26
C GLY A 188 64.51 -57.77 -6.58
N TYR A 189 63.95 -56.56 -6.69
CA TYR A 189 64.07 -55.71 -7.88
C TYR A 189 64.65 -54.33 -7.54
N THR A 190 65.32 -53.71 -8.50
CA THR A 190 65.95 -52.38 -8.39
C THR A 190 65.87 -51.62 -9.73
N GLY A 191 66.46 -50.43 -9.77
CA GLY A 191 66.40 -49.51 -10.91
C GLY A 191 65.18 -48.59 -10.87
N PRO A 192 65.16 -47.53 -11.70
CA PRO A 192 64.11 -46.51 -11.70
C PRO A 192 62.73 -47.04 -12.14
N LYS A 193 62.68 -48.15 -12.88
CA LYS A 193 61.45 -48.83 -13.34
C LYS A 193 61.19 -50.17 -12.64
N CYS A 194 62.05 -50.57 -11.70
CA CYS A 194 61.96 -51.86 -11.01
C CYS A 194 62.00 -53.06 -11.98
N ASP A 195 62.82 -52.96 -13.01
CA ASP A 195 63.02 -53.92 -14.09
C ASP A 195 64.30 -54.74 -13.91
N GLN A 196 65.15 -54.40 -12.94
CA GLN A 196 66.42 -55.07 -12.70
C GLN A 196 66.30 -56.02 -11.51
N GLU A 197 66.49 -57.32 -11.71
CA GLU A 197 66.58 -58.27 -10.60
C GLU A 197 67.83 -58.04 -9.74
N LEU A 198 67.75 -58.38 -8.46
CA LEU A 198 68.85 -58.39 -7.50
C LEU A 198 69.29 -59.85 -7.28
N PRO A 199 70.33 -60.34 -7.98
CA PRO A 199 70.81 -61.72 -7.84
C PRO A 199 71.11 -62.18 -6.39
N PRO A 200 71.67 -61.34 -5.50
CA PRO A 200 71.95 -61.75 -4.12
C PRO A 200 70.67 -62.04 -3.31
N CYS A 201 69.54 -61.40 -3.65
CA CYS A 201 68.27 -61.62 -2.99
C CYS A 201 67.63 -62.97 -3.36
N GLN A 202 68.09 -63.65 -4.42
CA GLN A 202 67.64 -65.02 -4.75
C GLN A 202 68.12 -66.06 -3.73
N LYS A 203 69.15 -65.74 -2.93
CA LYS A 203 69.73 -66.65 -1.91
C LYS A 203 69.37 -66.28 -0.47
N LEU A 204 68.80 -65.10 -0.23
CA LEU A 204 68.48 -64.59 1.11
C LEU A 204 67.01 -64.82 1.45
N THR A 205 66.72 -65.58 2.51
CA THR A 205 65.35 -65.82 2.97
C THR A 205 64.97 -64.80 4.06
N CYS A 206 63.96 -63.98 3.81
CA CYS A 206 63.46 -62.99 4.76
C CYS A 206 62.24 -63.53 5.54
N GLY A 207 62.03 -63.03 6.75
CA GLY A 207 60.90 -63.41 7.62
C GLY A 207 59.53 -62.97 7.09
N GLU A 208 58.46 -63.36 7.78
CA GLU A 208 57.08 -63.07 7.36
C GLU A 208 56.84 -61.56 7.17
N ASN A 209 56.16 -61.20 6.06
CA ASN A 209 55.87 -59.82 5.67
C ASN A 209 57.11 -58.91 5.49
N SER A 210 58.29 -59.50 5.32
CA SER A 210 59.53 -58.80 4.94
C SER A 210 60.03 -59.24 3.56
N GLN A 211 60.89 -58.43 2.97
CA GLN A 211 61.42 -58.61 1.62
C GLN A 211 62.88 -58.16 1.57
N CYS A 212 63.67 -58.78 0.69
CA CYS A 212 65.07 -58.42 0.50
C CYS A 212 65.19 -57.12 -0.31
N VAL A 213 65.88 -56.13 0.23
CA VAL A 213 66.16 -54.84 -0.40
C VAL A 213 67.64 -54.50 -0.29
N LYS A 214 68.15 -53.66 -1.21
CA LYS A 214 69.53 -53.16 -1.15
C LYS A 214 69.57 -51.81 -0.45
N THR A 215 70.10 -51.77 0.78
CA THR A 215 70.21 -50.54 1.59
C THR A 215 71.67 -50.20 1.81
N ASN A 216 72.12 -48.99 1.42
CA ASN A 216 73.50 -48.54 1.56
C ASN A 216 74.56 -49.50 0.97
N GLY A 217 74.21 -50.18 -0.13
CA GLY A 217 75.10 -51.14 -0.78
C GLY A 217 75.10 -52.55 -0.18
N LEU A 218 74.39 -52.79 0.93
CA LEU A 218 74.25 -54.09 1.59
C LEU A 218 72.83 -54.66 1.42
N GLU A 219 72.70 -55.95 1.22
CA GLU A 219 71.40 -56.62 1.13
C GLU A 219 70.85 -56.92 2.53
N THR A 220 69.67 -56.36 2.82
CA THR A 220 69.01 -56.48 4.13
C THR A 220 67.53 -56.82 3.96
N CYS A 221 66.95 -57.50 4.95
CA CYS A 221 65.51 -57.73 4.99
C CYS A 221 64.81 -56.51 5.59
N ASP A 222 63.91 -55.90 4.81
CA ASP A 222 63.05 -54.80 5.25
C ASP A 222 61.57 -55.17 5.07
N CYS A 223 60.68 -54.42 5.70
CA CYS A 223 59.25 -54.71 5.63
C CYS A 223 58.71 -54.52 4.22
N LYS A 224 57.77 -55.39 3.81
CA LYS A 224 57.02 -55.21 2.56
C LYS A 224 56.24 -53.87 2.61
N PRO A 225 55.95 -53.25 1.44
CA PRO A 225 55.13 -52.04 1.40
C PRO A 225 53.80 -52.24 2.17
N GLY A 226 53.44 -51.26 3.02
CA GLY A 226 52.26 -51.34 3.90
C GLY A 226 52.52 -51.95 5.29
N TYR A 227 53.77 -52.36 5.59
CA TYR A 227 54.19 -52.86 6.89
C TYR A 227 55.30 -51.99 7.49
N ARG A 228 55.33 -51.87 8.82
CA ARG A 228 56.35 -51.12 9.55
C ARG A 228 57.05 -52.01 10.57
N LYS A 229 58.37 -51.84 10.71
CA LYS A 229 59.19 -52.58 11.67
C LYS A 229 58.85 -52.13 13.10
N LYS A 230 58.28 -53.04 13.90
CA LYS A 230 57.97 -52.80 15.32
C LYS A 230 58.50 -53.98 16.14
N GLY A 231 59.53 -53.73 16.94
CA GLY A 231 60.18 -54.78 17.74
C GLY A 231 60.90 -55.86 16.92
N GLY A 232 61.43 -55.52 15.74
CA GLY A 232 62.15 -56.46 14.87
C GLY A 232 61.26 -57.29 13.92
N ILE A 233 59.94 -57.23 14.09
CA ILE A 233 58.95 -57.92 13.25
C ILE A 233 58.20 -56.89 12.40
N CYS A 234 57.80 -57.25 11.18
CA CYS A 234 57.03 -56.40 10.28
C CYS A 234 55.53 -56.53 10.56
N GLN A 235 54.93 -55.48 11.12
CA GLN A 235 53.49 -55.42 11.41
C GLN A 235 52.77 -54.51 10.43
N ALA A 236 51.54 -54.86 10.06
CA ALA A 236 50.73 -54.04 9.16
C ALA A 236 50.55 -52.63 9.75
N GLN A 237 50.72 -51.60 8.91
CA GLN A 237 50.53 -50.23 9.34
C GLN A 237 49.04 -49.92 9.44
N ASP A 238 48.60 -49.44 10.61
CA ASP A 238 47.26 -48.88 10.75
C ASP A 238 47.23 -47.47 10.16
N LEU A 239 46.68 -47.37 8.95
CA LEU A 239 46.54 -46.12 8.21
C LEU A 239 45.40 -45.25 8.76
N CYS A 240 44.46 -45.81 9.52
CA CYS A 240 43.36 -45.04 10.10
C CYS A 240 43.80 -44.17 11.30
N ALA A 241 44.94 -44.48 11.93
CA ALA A 241 45.47 -43.73 13.07
C ALA A 241 45.79 -42.26 12.75
N SER A 242 46.11 -41.95 11.48
CA SER A 242 46.34 -40.57 11.01
C SER A 242 45.06 -39.83 10.60
N SER A 243 43.87 -40.40 10.85
CA SER A 243 42.56 -39.85 10.46
C SER A 243 42.50 -39.41 8.98
N PRO A 244 42.79 -40.31 8.01
CA PRO A 244 42.81 -39.97 6.59
C PRO A 244 41.42 -39.76 5.97
N CYS A 245 40.35 -40.13 6.68
CA CYS A 245 38.96 -40.01 6.24
C CYS A 245 38.30 -38.73 6.78
N SER A 246 37.13 -38.39 6.22
CA SER A 246 36.27 -37.33 6.77
C SER A 246 35.93 -37.60 8.25
N PRO A 247 35.79 -36.56 9.10
CA PRO A 247 35.21 -36.70 10.44
C PRO A 247 33.80 -37.32 10.45
N LEU A 248 33.11 -37.25 9.31
CA LEU A 248 31.78 -37.80 9.07
C LEU A 248 31.81 -39.19 8.40
N ALA A 249 32.98 -39.82 8.31
CA ALA A 249 33.18 -41.17 7.82
C ALA A 249 33.70 -42.11 8.92
N VAL A 250 33.65 -43.40 8.60
CA VAL A 250 34.26 -44.49 9.35
C VAL A 250 35.42 -45.03 8.51
N CYS A 251 36.63 -45.02 9.07
CA CYS A 251 37.81 -45.60 8.45
C CYS A 251 37.92 -47.09 8.80
N LYS A 252 38.17 -47.94 7.82
CA LYS A 252 38.43 -49.38 8.01
C LYS A 252 39.70 -49.79 7.26
N THR A 253 40.63 -50.43 7.95
CA THR A 253 41.82 -51.01 7.33
C THR A 253 41.44 -52.31 6.62
N LEU A 254 41.59 -52.37 5.29
CA LEU A 254 41.21 -53.54 4.48
C LEU A 254 42.37 -54.53 4.33
N GLN A 255 43.54 -54.02 3.98
CA GLN A 255 44.78 -54.77 3.79
C GLN A 255 45.95 -53.93 4.32
N PRO A 256 47.11 -54.54 4.62
CA PRO A 256 48.32 -53.80 4.97
C PRO A 256 48.67 -52.81 3.85
N GLY A 257 48.71 -51.52 4.17
CA GLY A 257 48.92 -50.46 3.18
C GLY A 257 47.66 -49.95 2.46
N LYS A 258 46.46 -50.50 2.71
CA LYS A 258 45.17 -50.04 2.15
C LYS A 258 44.10 -49.81 3.22
N TYR A 259 43.39 -48.69 3.12
CA TYR A 259 42.25 -48.36 3.96
C TYR A 259 41.05 -47.98 3.10
N ASP A 260 39.87 -48.13 3.68
CA ASP A 260 38.61 -47.71 3.10
C ASP A 260 37.93 -46.69 4.02
N CYS A 261 37.30 -45.69 3.41
CA CYS A 261 36.51 -44.69 4.12
C CYS A 261 35.06 -44.86 3.69
N THR A 262 34.16 -45.08 4.65
CA THR A 262 32.71 -45.14 4.37
C THR A 262 32.00 -44.02 5.12
N CYS A 263 31.17 -43.23 4.45
CA CYS A 263 30.38 -42.20 5.13
C CYS A 263 29.44 -42.80 6.19
N LYS A 264 29.23 -42.07 7.29
CA LYS A 264 28.26 -42.44 8.34
C LYS A 264 26.83 -42.38 7.80
N ASP A 265 25.92 -43.09 8.46
CA ASP A 265 24.50 -43.11 8.10
C ASP A 265 23.92 -41.71 7.94
N GLY A 266 23.23 -41.49 6.82
CA GLY A 266 22.66 -40.21 6.43
C GLY A 266 23.60 -39.28 5.66
N TYR A 267 24.82 -39.72 5.36
CA TYR A 267 25.80 -38.99 4.54
C TYR A 267 26.19 -39.81 3.30
N GLN A 268 26.52 -39.13 2.21
CA GLN A 268 26.98 -39.71 0.93
C GLN A 268 28.35 -39.15 0.53
N GLY A 269 29.10 -39.90 -0.28
CA GLY A 269 30.43 -39.51 -0.77
C GLY A 269 31.40 -40.69 -0.83
N ASP A 270 32.69 -40.39 -0.98
CA ASP A 270 33.78 -41.37 -1.07
C ASP A 270 34.45 -41.66 0.29
N GLY A 271 33.87 -41.17 1.39
CA GLY A 271 34.38 -41.35 2.74
C GLY A 271 35.56 -40.44 3.12
N LYS A 272 36.29 -39.89 2.15
CA LYS A 272 37.23 -38.78 2.40
C LYS A 272 36.49 -37.46 2.45
N ILE A 273 35.45 -37.33 1.63
CA ILE A 273 34.46 -36.26 1.67
C ILE A 273 33.09 -36.89 1.90
N CYS A 274 32.40 -36.45 2.96
CA CYS A 274 31.06 -36.92 3.30
C CYS A 274 30.12 -35.74 3.46
N GLN A 275 29.00 -35.80 2.75
CA GLN A 275 28.00 -34.74 2.67
C GLN A 275 26.64 -35.28 3.09
N PRO A 276 25.80 -34.48 3.78
CA PRO A 276 24.51 -34.95 4.23
C PRO A 276 23.58 -35.22 3.05
N ILE A 277 22.84 -36.33 3.13
CA ILE A 277 21.82 -36.67 2.13
C ILE A 277 20.60 -35.78 2.39
N ASN A 278 20.16 -35.03 1.38
CA ASN A 278 18.92 -34.26 1.45
C ASN A 278 17.81 -34.99 0.68
N PRO A 279 16.83 -35.59 1.37
CA PRO A 279 15.74 -36.30 0.70
C PRO A 279 14.89 -35.41 -0.21
N CYS A 280 14.80 -34.10 0.07
CA CYS A 280 13.93 -33.19 -0.69
C CYS A 280 14.39 -32.96 -2.14
N VAL A 281 15.64 -33.27 -2.48
CA VAL A 281 16.19 -33.09 -3.84
C VAL A 281 15.63 -34.13 -4.82
N ASN A 282 15.30 -35.33 -4.34
CA ASN A 282 14.79 -36.42 -5.17
C ASN A 282 13.32 -36.69 -4.82
N ASN A 283 12.44 -36.72 -5.82
CA ASN A 283 11.01 -37.03 -5.66
C ASN A 283 10.34 -36.24 -4.51
N ASN A 284 10.72 -34.97 -4.33
CA ASN A 284 10.24 -34.07 -3.27
C ASN A 284 10.27 -34.71 -1.86
N GLY A 285 11.27 -35.56 -1.57
CA GLY A 285 11.38 -36.27 -0.29
C GLY A 285 10.23 -37.22 0.04
N GLY A 286 9.49 -37.69 -0.97
CA GLY A 286 8.27 -38.49 -0.82
C GLY A 286 7.00 -37.67 -0.57
N CYS A 287 7.08 -36.34 -0.60
CA CYS A 287 5.94 -35.46 -0.42
C CYS A 287 5.15 -35.30 -1.74
N PRO A 288 3.81 -35.36 -1.73
CA PRO A 288 2.98 -35.19 -2.92
C PRO A 288 3.21 -33.85 -3.66
N GLU A 289 3.93 -33.91 -4.78
CA GLU A 289 4.46 -32.75 -5.50
C GLU A 289 3.38 -31.74 -5.92
N ASN A 290 2.15 -32.21 -6.20
CA ASN A 290 1.05 -31.35 -6.62
C ASN A 290 0.48 -30.48 -5.48
N SER A 291 0.61 -30.88 -4.22
CA SER A 291 -0.07 -30.22 -3.09
C SER A 291 0.83 -29.81 -1.93
N THR A 292 2.08 -30.29 -1.86
CA THR A 292 2.97 -30.07 -0.72
C THR A 292 4.40 -29.70 -1.13
N ASN A 293 5.11 -29.06 -0.18
CA ASN A 293 6.53 -28.75 -0.25
C ASN A 293 7.29 -29.59 0.80
N CYS A 294 8.45 -30.11 0.43
CA CYS A 294 9.36 -30.79 1.35
C CYS A 294 10.21 -29.80 2.17
N ILE A 295 10.37 -30.08 3.46
CA ILE A 295 11.25 -29.36 4.38
C ILE A 295 12.32 -30.32 4.87
N TYR A 296 13.58 -29.99 4.63
CA TYR A 296 14.73 -30.73 5.14
C TYR A 296 14.87 -30.53 6.67
N GLN A 297 15.01 -31.61 7.43
CA GLN A 297 15.12 -31.58 8.90
C GLN A 297 16.49 -32.04 9.42
N GLY A 298 17.38 -32.51 8.55
CA GLY A 298 18.70 -33.01 8.90
C GLY A 298 19.12 -34.17 8.00
N PRO A 299 20.33 -34.74 8.17
CA PRO A 299 20.88 -35.77 7.30
C PRO A 299 19.90 -36.93 7.13
N ASN A 300 19.46 -37.15 5.88
CA ASN A 300 18.45 -38.14 5.48
C ASN A 300 17.08 -38.03 6.20
N LYS A 301 16.67 -36.83 6.64
CA LYS A 301 15.39 -36.56 7.31
C LYS A 301 14.65 -35.37 6.67
N SER A 302 13.34 -35.51 6.47
CA SER A 302 12.48 -34.47 5.90
C SER A 302 11.04 -34.50 6.45
N SER A 303 10.27 -33.44 6.22
CA SER A 303 8.85 -33.34 6.53
C SER A 303 8.07 -32.60 5.44
N CYS A 304 6.79 -32.92 5.24
CA CYS A 304 5.95 -32.26 4.23
C CYS A 304 5.12 -31.12 4.84
N VAL A 305 4.93 -30.04 4.09
CA VAL A 305 3.98 -28.97 4.41
C VAL A 305 3.08 -28.63 3.23
N CYS A 306 1.83 -28.25 3.48
CA CYS A 306 0.92 -27.86 2.41
C CYS A 306 1.43 -26.62 1.66
N LYS A 307 1.25 -26.60 0.33
CA LYS A 307 1.46 -25.38 -0.46
C LYS A 307 0.43 -24.30 -0.05
N PRO A 308 0.72 -23.01 -0.28
CA PRO A 308 -0.21 -21.93 0.03
C PRO A 308 -1.60 -22.16 -0.58
N GLY A 309 -2.67 -21.91 0.18
CA GLY A 309 -4.06 -22.10 -0.27
C GLY A 309 -4.63 -23.52 -0.07
N LEU A 310 -3.79 -24.48 0.37
CA LEU A 310 -4.20 -25.85 0.64
C LEU A 310 -4.12 -26.15 2.15
N SER A 311 -4.97 -27.04 2.65
CA SER A 311 -4.89 -27.58 4.00
C SER A 311 -5.09 -29.09 4.01
N GLY A 312 -4.54 -29.74 5.04
CA GLY A 312 -4.65 -31.18 5.26
C GLY A 312 -4.10 -31.52 6.63
N SER A 313 -4.75 -32.44 7.34
CA SER A 313 -4.30 -32.89 8.67
C SER A 313 -2.98 -33.67 8.59
N HIS A 314 -2.70 -34.29 7.44
CA HIS A 314 -1.48 -35.06 7.19
C HIS A 314 -0.87 -34.67 5.85
N PRO A 315 0.03 -33.66 5.81
CA PRO A 315 0.66 -33.21 4.56
C PRO A 315 1.46 -34.29 3.81
N SER A 316 1.84 -35.39 4.46
CA SER A 316 2.50 -36.53 3.79
C SER A 316 1.61 -37.28 2.80
N ILE A 317 0.28 -37.18 2.93
CA ILE A 317 -0.69 -37.86 2.06
C ILE A 317 -1.27 -36.90 1.01
N GLY A 318 -1.09 -35.59 1.21
CA GLY A 318 -1.53 -34.54 0.30
C GLY A 318 -2.45 -33.54 0.99
N CYS A 319 -2.63 -32.39 0.35
CA CYS A 319 -3.47 -31.30 0.86
C CYS A 319 -4.56 -30.93 -0.15
N SER A 320 -5.73 -30.53 0.36
CA SER A 320 -6.90 -30.14 -0.43
C SER A 320 -7.13 -28.63 -0.35
N PRO A 321 -7.82 -28.02 -1.35
CA PRO A 321 -8.23 -26.62 -1.28
C PRO A 321 -9.00 -26.33 0.00
N VAL A 322 -8.65 -25.25 0.68
CA VAL A 322 -9.50 -24.74 1.77
C VAL A 322 -10.76 -24.16 1.12
N SER A 323 -11.94 -24.74 1.39
CA SER A 323 -13.20 -24.11 1.01
C SER A 323 -13.43 -22.89 1.92
N GLU A 324 -12.87 -21.74 1.54
CA GLU A 324 -12.86 -20.52 2.36
C GLU A 324 -14.24 -19.83 2.46
N CYS A 325 -15.22 -20.19 1.61
CA CYS A 325 -16.60 -19.69 1.71
C CYS A 325 -17.46 -20.59 2.63
N GLN A 326 -17.15 -20.69 3.93
CA GLN A 326 -18.12 -21.20 4.91
C GLN A 326 -19.14 -20.10 5.29
N ARG A 327 -20.35 -20.51 5.69
CA ARG A 327 -21.60 -19.73 5.89
C ARG A 327 -21.53 -18.43 6.73
N TYR A 328 -20.38 -18.11 7.35
CA TYR A 328 -20.21 -17.02 8.32
C TYR A 328 -19.06 -16.03 7.98
N TYR A 329 -18.53 -16.05 6.76
CA TYR A 329 -17.35 -15.25 6.42
C TYR A 329 -17.67 -13.85 5.86
N CYS A 330 -18.77 -13.72 5.13
CA CYS A 330 -19.16 -12.51 4.42
C CYS A 330 -20.40 -11.85 5.06
N ASP A 331 -20.54 -10.54 4.87
CA ASP A 331 -21.77 -9.81 5.25
C ASP A 331 -23.01 -10.48 4.64
N ALA A 332 -24.16 -10.40 5.31
CA ALA A 332 -25.42 -10.97 4.79
C ALA A 332 -25.85 -10.33 3.45
N SER A 333 -25.37 -9.12 3.18
CA SER A 333 -25.61 -8.37 1.95
C SER A 333 -24.49 -8.51 0.91
N SER A 334 -23.48 -9.36 1.10
CA SER A 334 -22.43 -9.60 0.11
C SER A 334 -22.46 -11.00 -0.52
N LYS A 335 -21.70 -11.16 -1.60
CA LYS A 335 -21.49 -12.42 -2.34
C LYS A 335 -20.03 -12.86 -2.17
N CYS A 336 -19.80 -14.14 -1.91
CA CYS A 336 -18.45 -14.73 -1.88
C CYS A 336 -18.03 -15.06 -3.33
N GLU A 337 -16.87 -14.57 -3.74
CA GLU A 337 -16.26 -14.85 -5.05
C GLU A 337 -14.85 -15.41 -4.82
N ILE A 338 -14.49 -16.45 -5.58
CA ILE A 338 -13.17 -17.09 -5.47
C ILE A 338 -12.36 -16.65 -6.69
N ASN A 339 -11.16 -16.12 -6.45
CA ASN A 339 -10.27 -15.71 -7.54
C ASN A 339 -9.57 -16.94 -8.18
N ALA A 340 -8.87 -16.72 -9.30
CA ALA A 340 -8.20 -17.81 -10.04
C ALA A 340 -7.10 -18.54 -9.23
N GLU A 341 -6.59 -17.93 -8.15
CA GLU A 341 -5.62 -18.54 -7.22
C GLU A 341 -6.28 -19.32 -6.06
N GLY A 342 -7.61 -19.40 -6.02
CA GLY A 342 -8.36 -20.11 -4.98
C GLY A 342 -8.60 -19.31 -3.70
N ALA A 343 -8.30 -18.01 -3.67
CA ALA A 343 -8.57 -17.14 -2.53
C ALA A 343 -10.02 -16.60 -2.55
N ALA A 344 -10.72 -16.68 -1.43
CA ALA A 344 -12.07 -16.14 -1.30
C ALA A 344 -12.07 -14.65 -0.97
N SER A 345 -12.90 -13.90 -1.70
CA SER A 345 -13.17 -12.48 -1.50
C SER A 345 -14.67 -12.26 -1.32
N CYS A 346 -15.06 -11.39 -0.39
CA CYS A 346 -16.45 -10.98 -0.24
C CYS A 346 -16.68 -9.69 -1.02
N VAL A 347 -17.76 -9.60 -1.79
CA VAL A 347 -18.10 -8.42 -2.61
C VAL A 347 -19.49 -7.93 -2.22
N CYS A 348 -19.61 -6.67 -1.80
CA CYS A 348 -20.89 -6.07 -1.44
C CYS A 348 -21.85 -6.00 -2.64
N LYS A 349 -23.15 -5.95 -2.37
CA LYS A 349 -24.16 -5.77 -3.42
C LYS A 349 -24.01 -4.41 -4.10
N GLU A 350 -24.56 -4.34 -5.31
CA GLU A 350 -24.61 -3.09 -6.08
C GLU A 350 -25.28 -1.96 -5.27
N GLY A 351 -24.63 -0.80 -5.21
CA GLY A 351 -25.07 0.37 -4.44
C GLY A 351 -24.65 0.39 -2.96
N GLU A 352 -23.96 -0.64 -2.49
CA GLU A 352 -23.34 -0.70 -1.17
C GLU A 352 -21.82 -0.48 -1.26
N ILE A 353 -21.22 -0.03 -0.17
CA ILE A 353 -19.76 0.10 -0.02
C ILE A 353 -19.28 -0.74 1.14
N GLY A 354 -18.04 -1.23 1.09
CA GLY A 354 -17.51 -2.08 2.16
C GLY A 354 -16.34 -2.94 1.72
N ASP A 355 -15.86 -3.76 2.64
CA ASP A 355 -14.85 -4.80 2.39
C ASP A 355 -15.50 -6.17 2.09
N GLY A 356 -16.81 -6.20 1.87
CA GLY A 356 -17.60 -7.40 1.69
C GLY A 356 -17.89 -8.18 2.99
N ARG A 357 -17.15 -7.95 4.07
CA ARG A 357 -17.46 -8.49 5.40
C ARG A 357 -18.32 -7.55 6.23
N SER A 358 -18.29 -6.27 5.88
CA SER A 358 -19.15 -5.22 6.41
C SER A 358 -19.54 -4.34 5.24
N CYS A 359 -20.81 -4.43 4.85
CA CYS A 359 -21.37 -3.66 3.73
C CYS A 359 -22.34 -2.61 4.25
N TYR A 360 -22.25 -1.41 3.69
CA TYR A 360 -22.99 -0.23 4.10
C TYR A 360 -23.81 0.29 2.93
N LYS A 361 -25.10 0.51 3.18
CA LYS A 361 -26.10 1.03 2.26
C LYS A 361 -26.10 2.55 2.25
N ASN A 362 -27.07 3.15 1.56
CA ASN A 362 -27.27 4.60 1.56
C ASN A 362 -27.62 5.14 2.96
N LEU A 363 -27.45 6.46 3.14
CA LEU A 363 -27.65 7.18 4.41
C LEU A 363 -29.00 6.85 5.05
N MET A 364 -30.08 6.82 4.26
CA MET A 364 -31.42 6.54 4.78
C MET A 364 -31.54 5.11 5.33
N SER A 365 -30.96 4.14 4.61
CA SER A 365 -30.94 2.73 5.01
C SER A 365 -30.09 2.51 6.26
N GLU A 366 -28.93 3.16 6.35
CA GLU A 366 -28.06 3.09 7.53
C GLU A 366 -28.70 3.73 8.76
N LEU A 367 -29.37 4.88 8.61
CA LEU A 367 -30.18 5.49 9.67
C LEU A 367 -31.26 4.54 10.19
N PHE A 368 -31.94 3.83 9.29
CA PHE A 368 -32.91 2.80 9.67
C PHE A 368 -32.24 1.66 10.45
N GLN A 369 -31.11 1.12 9.97
CA GLN A 369 -30.38 0.04 10.65
C GLN A 369 -29.93 0.43 12.06
N LEU A 370 -29.37 1.63 12.23
CA LEU A 370 -28.98 2.17 13.53
C LEU A 370 -30.17 2.29 14.50
N ASN A 371 -31.37 2.56 13.99
CA ASN A 371 -32.57 2.69 14.80
C ASN A 371 -33.18 1.33 15.21
N VAL A 372 -33.02 0.29 14.38
CA VAL A 372 -33.60 -1.04 14.66
C VAL A 372 -32.65 -2.00 15.37
N ARG A 373 -31.33 -1.76 15.36
CA ARG A 373 -30.33 -2.66 15.96
C ARG A 373 -29.17 -1.87 16.56
N GLY A 374 -28.45 -2.52 17.48
CA GLY A 374 -27.23 -1.98 18.09
C GLY A 374 -27.49 -0.88 19.12
N ARG A 375 -26.48 -0.02 19.34
CA ARG A 375 -26.43 0.96 20.44
C ARG A 375 -27.56 2.00 20.40
N TRP A 376 -28.06 2.33 19.22
CA TRP A 376 -29.05 3.39 19.01
C TRP A 376 -30.48 2.89 18.85
N TYR A 377 -30.72 1.61 19.20
CA TYR A 377 -32.03 1.00 19.14
C TYR A 377 -33.12 1.90 19.76
N ARG A 378 -34.13 2.26 18.95
CA ARG A 378 -35.25 3.16 19.26
C ARG A 378 -34.91 4.60 19.65
N ASN A 379 -33.64 4.96 19.76
CA ASN A 379 -33.21 6.31 20.12
C ASN A 379 -33.17 7.27 18.91
N LEU A 380 -33.33 6.74 17.70
CA LEU A 380 -33.32 7.50 16.44
C LEU A 380 -34.69 7.49 15.74
N ASN A 381 -35.77 7.07 16.41
CA ASN A 381 -37.11 6.97 15.82
C ASN A 381 -37.54 8.29 15.16
N TYR A 382 -37.49 9.39 15.92
CA TYR A 382 -37.87 10.72 15.43
C TYR A 382 -36.98 11.23 14.31
N THR A 383 -35.70 10.89 14.38
CA THR A 383 -34.71 11.26 13.37
C THR A 383 -34.98 10.54 12.06
N HIS A 384 -35.23 9.24 12.15
CA HIS A 384 -35.64 8.44 11.00
C HIS A 384 -36.95 8.95 10.40
N THR A 385 -37.98 9.26 11.20
CA THR A 385 -39.25 9.79 10.66
C THR A 385 -39.08 11.17 10.04
N MET A 386 -38.33 12.09 10.66
CA MET A 386 -38.03 13.41 10.10
C MET A 386 -37.33 13.30 8.74
N PHE A 387 -36.29 12.46 8.64
CA PHE A 387 -35.57 12.27 7.39
C PHE A 387 -36.40 11.52 6.35
N ALA A 388 -37.20 10.53 6.74
CA ALA A 388 -38.09 9.79 5.85
C ALA A 388 -39.15 10.70 5.21
N SER A 389 -39.76 11.59 5.99
CA SER A 389 -40.80 12.49 5.48
C SER A 389 -40.23 13.71 4.75
N GLY A 390 -39.06 14.21 5.14
CA GLY A 390 -38.54 15.48 4.61
C GLY A 390 -37.43 15.38 3.56
N CYS A 391 -36.54 14.38 3.68
CA CYS A 391 -35.28 14.31 2.93
C CYS A 391 -34.97 12.90 2.38
N SER A 392 -35.95 12.01 2.31
CA SER A 392 -35.74 10.59 1.93
C SER A 392 -35.08 10.45 0.56
N LEU A 393 -35.56 11.21 -0.44
CA LEU A 393 -34.97 11.19 -1.79
C LEU A 393 -33.51 11.61 -1.77
N SER A 394 -33.18 12.70 -1.06
CA SER A 394 -31.80 13.19 -0.94
C SER A 394 -30.89 12.17 -0.29
N LEU A 395 -31.33 11.55 0.81
CA LEU A 395 -30.50 10.58 1.54
C LEU A 395 -30.43 9.19 0.89
N THR A 396 -31.32 8.90 -0.07
CA THR A 396 -31.33 7.61 -0.78
C THR A 396 -30.59 7.68 -2.12
N LYS A 397 -30.72 8.79 -2.86
CA LYS A 397 -30.23 8.91 -4.25
C LYS A 397 -29.09 9.93 -4.44
N TYR A 398 -28.99 10.95 -3.61
CA TYR A 398 -28.02 12.04 -3.80
C TYR A 398 -26.88 11.96 -2.77
N GLY A 399 -25.79 12.67 -3.02
CA GLY A 399 -24.65 12.74 -2.12
C GLY A 399 -23.32 12.97 -2.84
N PRO A 400 -22.26 13.31 -2.12
CA PRO A 400 -22.07 12.89 -0.75
C PRO A 400 -22.63 13.89 0.27
N PHE A 401 -23.19 13.37 1.35
CA PHE A 401 -23.62 14.19 2.48
C PHE A 401 -23.05 13.72 3.81
N THR A 402 -22.91 14.65 4.73
CA THR A 402 -22.68 14.39 6.15
C THR A 402 -23.95 14.69 6.92
N VAL A 403 -24.52 13.66 7.55
CA VAL A 403 -25.79 13.75 8.27
C VAL A 403 -25.54 13.81 9.77
N LEU A 404 -26.03 14.86 10.41
CA LEU A 404 -26.07 15.01 11.86
C LEU A 404 -27.38 14.41 12.38
N ALA A 405 -27.35 13.16 12.82
CA ALA A 405 -28.53 12.40 13.21
C ALA A 405 -28.85 12.58 14.70
N PRO A 406 -29.90 13.33 15.09
CA PRO A 406 -30.19 13.58 16.49
C PRO A 406 -30.63 12.31 17.24
N SER A 407 -30.13 12.10 18.45
CA SER A 407 -30.63 11.07 19.36
C SER A 407 -31.58 11.70 20.38
N ILE A 408 -32.88 11.45 20.24
CA ILE A 408 -33.90 12.03 21.13
C ILE A 408 -34.45 10.95 22.06
N ARG A 409 -34.16 11.05 23.36
CA ARG A 409 -34.65 10.10 24.38
C ARG A 409 -36.01 10.57 24.95
N PHE A 410 -37.06 9.79 24.69
CA PHE A 410 -38.32 9.54 25.44
C PHE A 410 -38.95 10.57 26.43
N ILE A 411 -38.73 11.88 26.34
CA ILE A 411 -39.26 12.83 27.36
C ILE A 411 -40.36 13.79 26.84
N PHE A 412 -40.70 13.82 25.55
CA PHE A 412 -41.67 14.81 25.02
C PHE A 412 -42.78 14.20 24.15
N PRO A 413 -43.94 14.87 24.01
CA PRO A 413 -45.10 14.35 23.29
C PRO A 413 -44.72 13.96 21.86
N ARG A 414 -45.49 13.04 21.25
CA ARG A 414 -45.31 12.61 19.84
C ARG A 414 -45.07 13.84 18.95
N LEU A 415 -43.83 14.02 18.53
CA LEU A 415 -43.47 14.97 17.47
C LEU A 415 -43.89 14.32 16.15
N ASP A 416 -45.12 14.58 15.75
CA ASP A 416 -45.56 14.35 14.37
C ASP A 416 -45.13 15.55 13.54
N PHE A 417 -44.18 15.32 12.64
CA PHE A 417 -43.74 16.36 11.72
C PHE A 417 -44.72 16.40 10.53
N ASN A 418 -45.28 17.57 10.25
CA ASN A 418 -45.85 17.82 8.93
C ASN A 418 -44.74 17.73 7.87
N GLU A 419 -45.06 17.33 6.64
CA GLU A 419 -44.07 17.09 5.57
C GLU A 419 -43.20 18.32 5.30
N THR A 420 -43.80 19.51 5.26
CA THR A 420 -43.10 20.79 5.06
C THR A 420 -42.15 21.10 6.21
N THR A 421 -42.57 20.87 7.44
CA THR A 421 -41.74 21.04 8.63
C THR A 421 -40.58 20.04 8.64
N ALA A 422 -40.85 18.77 8.31
CA ALA A 422 -39.83 17.74 8.20
C ALA A 422 -38.77 18.10 7.15
N GLN A 423 -39.20 18.59 5.98
CA GLN A 423 -38.33 18.98 4.88
C GLN A 423 -37.40 20.14 5.25
N HIS A 424 -37.88 21.09 6.05
CA HIS A 424 -37.05 22.19 6.53
C HIS A 424 -36.06 21.73 7.61
N LEU A 425 -36.56 21.01 8.62
CA LEU A 425 -35.75 20.54 9.74
C LEU A 425 -34.63 19.59 9.30
N CYS A 426 -34.90 18.68 8.35
CA CYS A 426 -33.90 17.73 7.90
C CYS A 426 -32.72 18.41 7.19
N LYS A 427 -32.96 19.47 6.39
CA LYS A 427 -31.90 20.19 5.67
C LYS A 427 -30.94 20.95 6.60
N MET A 428 -31.38 21.33 7.80
CA MET A 428 -30.47 21.88 8.83
C MET A 428 -29.47 20.85 9.35
N HIS A 429 -29.76 19.56 9.19
CA HIS A 429 -28.95 18.46 9.72
C HIS A 429 -28.16 17.74 8.61
N ILE A 430 -28.12 18.28 7.40
CA ILE A 430 -27.40 17.71 6.26
C ILE A 430 -26.37 18.73 5.79
N ILE A 431 -25.12 18.32 5.68
CA ILE A 431 -23.99 19.11 5.19
C ILE A 431 -23.52 18.51 3.86
N PRO A 432 -23.33 19.30 2.79
CA PRO A 432 -22.71 18.83 1.56
C PRO A 432 -21.27 18.33 1.78
N GLY A 433 -20.93 17.19 1.19
CA GLY A 433 -19.60 16.59 1.31
C GLY A 433 -19.49 15.48 2.36
N GLN A 434 -18.34 14.78 2.34
CA GLN A 434 -17.98 13.76 3.34
C GLN A 434 -17.02 14.36 4.35
N HIS A 435 -17.54 14.68 5.54
CA HIS A 435 -16.76 15.33 6.61
C HIS A 435 -16.58 14.37 7.76
N LEU A 436 -15.35 13.88 7.92
CA LEU A 436 -14.96 13.11 9.09
C LEU A 436 -14.82 14.03 10.29
N VAL A 437 -14.98 13.48 11.50
CA VAL A 437 -14.78 14.25 12.74
C VAL A 437 -13.42 14.94 12.81
N ASP A 438 -12.38 14.34 12.22
CA ASP A 438 -11.02 14.92 12.17
C ASP A 438 -10.91 16.10 11.19
N ASP A 439 -11.75 16.14 10.15
CA ASP A 439 -11.82 17.26 9.19
C ASP A 439 -12.59 18.44 9.77
N LEU A 440 -13.63 18.15 10.56
CA LEU A 440 -14.42 19.16 11.26
C LEU A 440 -13.57 20.02 12.21
N ILE A 441 -12.39 19.55 12.64
CA ILE A 441 -11.44 20.33 13.48
C ILE A 441 -10.73 21.40 12.65
N LYS A 442 -10.43 21.09 11.39
CA LYS A 442 -9.66 21.98 10.51
C LYS A 442 -10.55 23.06 9.91
N ILE A 443 -11.78 22.72 9.61
CA ILE A 443 -12.73 23.62 8.97
C ILE A 443 -13.44 24.44 10.05
N LYS A 444 -13.30 25.77 9.99
CA LYS A 444 -13.84 26.69 11.01
C LYS A 444 -15.37 26.76 10.99
N THR A 445 -15.94 26.79 9.78
CA THR A 445 -17.36 26.97 9.55
C THR A 445 -17.83 26.03 8.45
N LEU A 446 -18.98 25.36 8.62
CA LEU A 446 -19.62 24.55 7.58
C LEU A 446 -21.03 25.04 7.28
N TRP A 447 -21.47 24.83 6.05
CA TRP A 447 -22.82 25.17 5.60
C TRP A 447 -23.71 23.94 5.49
N THR A 448 -24.92 24.04 6.04
CA THR A 448 -25.95 23.02 5.86
C THR A 448 -26.64 23.18 4.51
N LEU A 449 -27.42 22.18 4.08
CA LEU A 449 -28.27 22.30 2.88
C LEU A 449 -29.29 23.43 3.00
N SER A 450 -29.78 23.73 4.21
CA SER A 450 -30.67 24.87 4.46
C SER A 450 -29.96 26.23 4.48
N GLY A 451 -28.63 26.28 4.35
CA GLY A 451 -27.86 27.53 4.37
C GLY A 451 -27.46 28.02 5.77
N HIS A 452 -27.66 27.22 6.82
CA HIS A 452 -27.20 27.58 8.15
C HIS A 452 -25.71 27.31 8.30
N GLN A 453 -25.05 28.15 9.09
CA GLN A 453 -23.62 28.01 9.36
C GLN A 453 -23.40 27.32 10.71
N LEU A 454 -22.52 26.32 10.70
CA LEU A 454 -22.10 25.53 11.85
C LEU A 454 -20.66 25.88 12.21
N THR A 455 -20.40 26.07 13.50
CA THR A 455 -19.04 26.19 14.03
C THR A 455 -18.75 25.03 14.97
N PHE A 456 -17.55 24.48 14.88
CA PHE A 456 -17.14 23.31 15.65
C PHE A 456 -16.14 23.72 16.73
N ASN A 457 -16.47 23.40 17.98
CA ASN A 457 -15.61 23.74 19.11
C ASN A 457 -14.85 22.49 19.56
N SER A 458 -13.53 22.61 19.56
CA SER A 458 -12.64 21.56 20.05
C SER A 458 -12.60 21.57 21.57
N ALA A 459 -12.92 20.43 22.21
CA ALA A 459 -12.83 20.29 23.67
C ALA A 459 -11.40 19.95 24.14
N THR A 460 -10.60 19.32 23.26
CA THR A 460 -9.18 18.95 23.43
C THR A 460 -8.53 18.79 22.05
N LYS A 461 -7.19 18.83 21.92
CA LYS A 461 -6.45 18.70 20.63
C LYS A 461 -6.87 17.51 19.71
N HIS A 462 -7.63 16.51 20.19
CA HIS A 462 -8.00 15.31 19.44
C HIS A 462 -9.46 14.83 19.62
N SER A 463 -10.38 15.64 20.17
CA SER A 463 -11.80 15.27 20.15
C SER A 463 -12.73 16.49 20.08
N ILE A 464 -13.47 16.60 18.98
CA ILE A 464 -14.66 17.45 18.94
C ILE A 464 -15.72 16.76 19.77
N LYS A 465 -16.21 17.48 20.78
CA LYS A 465 -17.37 17.04 21.53
C LYS A 465 -18.60 17.87 21.19
N SER A 466 -18.48 19.05 20.58
CA SER A 466 -19.66 19.87 20.28
C SER A 466 -19.52 20.82 19.10
N TYR A 467 -20.67 21.22 18.58
CA TYR A 467 -20.84 22.24 17.56
C TYR A 467 -21.99 23.18 17.93
N LYS A 468 -22.03 24.34 17.29
CA LYS A 468 -23.05 25.36 17.46
C LYS A 468 -23.49 25.90 16.11
N TYR A 469 -24.73 26.34 16.04
CA TYR A 469 -25.20 27.13 14.91
C TYR A 469 -24.87 28.61 15.18
N LEU A 470 -24.36 29.32 14.19
CA LEU A 470 -23.94 30.72 14.36
C LEU A 470 -25.10 31.65 14.70
N ASP A 471 -26.30 31.35 14.20
CA ASP A 471 -27.52 32.09 14.50
C ASP A 471 -28.14 31.74 15.86
N LEU A 472 -27.68 30.67 16.52
CA LEU A 472 -28.10 30.25 17.87
C LEU A 472 -26.88 29.94 18.75
N PRO A 473 -26.06 30.95 19.10
CA PRO A 473 -24.77 30.74 19.78
C PRO A 473 -24.92 30.19 21.22
N ASN A 474 -26.13 30.29 21.80
CA ASN A 474 -26.45 29.83 23.15
C ASN A 474 -26.76 28.33 23.21
N GLU A 475 -27.05 27.69 22.07
CA GLU A 475 -27.32 26.26 22.00
C GLU A 475 -26.09 25.50 21.50
N SER A 476 -25.69 24.45 22.23
CA SER A 476 -24.59 23.58 21.84
C SER A 476 -25.05 22.14 21.72
N TYR A 477 -24.59 21.49 20.67
CA TYR A 477 -24.95 20.13 20.30
C TYR A 477 -23.70 19.26 20.40
N SER A 478 -23.78 18.08 21.00
CA SER A 478 -22.63 17.18 21.12
C SER A 478 -22.66 16.01 20.15
N ILE A 479 -21.50 15.59 19.66
CA ILE A 479 -21.36 14.41 18.79
C ILE A 479 -21.19 13.18 19.69
N LEU A 480 -22.17 12.28 19.67
CA LEU A 480 -22.23 11.09 20.53
C LEU A 480 -21.57 9.86 19.89
N GLN A 481 -21.67 9.73 18.57
CA GLN A 481 -20.96 8.74 17.76
C GLN A 481 -20.65 9.36 16.41
N ALA A 482 -19.39 9.28 15.98
CA ALA A 482 -18.92 9.87 14.73
C ALA A 482 -18.54 8.80 13.70
N ASN A 483 -18.37 9.25 12.45
CA ASN A 483 -17.78 8.49 11.35
C ASN A 483 -18.51 7.16 11.07
N ILE A 484 -19.84 7.15 11.06
CA ILE A 484 -20.60 5.98 10.61
C ILE A 484 -20.69 6.03 9.08
N PRO A 485 -20.15 5.04 8.35
CA PRO A 485 -20.11 5.09 6.89
C PRO A 485 -21.48 4.77 6.26
N ALA A 486 -21.73 5.36 5.10
CA ALA A 486 -22.84 5.04 4.21
C ALA A 486 -22.36 5.16 2.75
N SER A 487 -23.03 4.50 1.81
CA SER A 487 -22.60 4.46 0.40
C SER A 487 -22.60 5.83 -0.29
N ASN A 488 -23.45 6.75 0.17
CA ASN A 488 -23.53 8.14 -0.30
C ASN A 488 -23.19 9.19 0.78
N GLY A 489 -22.44 8.83 1.84
CA GLY A 489 -22.08 9.81 2.84
C GLY A 489 -21.61 9.26 4.18
N ILE A 490 -21.72 10.10 5.21
CA ILE A 490 -21.30 9.80 6.58
C ILE A 490 -22.39 10.25 7.55
N ILE A 491 -22.60 9.48 8.63
CA ILE A 491 -23.52 9.81 9.71
C ILE A 491 -22.73 10.08 10.99
N HIS A 492 -23.06 11.19 11.65
CA HIS A 492 -22.68 11.48 13.02
C HIS A 492 -23.94 11.53 13.87
N VAL A 493 -24.03 10.71 14.92
CA VAL A 493 -25.13 10.76 15.87
C VAL A 493 -24.87 11.88 16.87
N VAL A 494 -25.84 12.77 17.05
CA VAL A 494 -25.73 14.00 17.86
C VAL A 494 -26.73 14.04 19.02
N SER A 495 -26.50 14.91 19.99
CA SER A 495 -27.23 14.90 21.27
C SER A 495 -28.67 15.38 21.23
N ALA A 496 -29.01 16.25 20.27
CA ALA A 496 -30.31 16.92 20.25
C ALA A 496 -30.68 17.34 18.83
N LEU A 497 -31.98 17.50 18.61
CA LEU A 497 -32.57 18.04 17.39
C LEU A 497 -32.69 19.54 17.52
N ARG A 498 -32.19 20.29 16.53
CA ARG A 498 -32.53 21.71 16.38
C ARG A 498 -34.00 21.83 15.94
N ARG A 499 -34.83 22.46 16.77
CA ARG A 499 -36.28 22.62 16.53
C ARG A 499 -36.65 23.97 15.93
N THR A 500 -35.87 24.99 16.22
CA THR A 500 -36.14 26.36 15.81
C THR A 500 -35.51 26.64 14.46
N ASP A 501 -36.32 27.19 13.58
CA ASP A 501 -35.86 27.76 12.33
C ASP A 501 -35.92 29.27 12.43
N THR A 502 -34.78 29.93 12.28
CA THR A 502 -34.68 31.39 12.23
C THR A 502 -34.92 31.90 10.80
N PHE A 503 -34.81 31.03 9.80
CA PHE A 503 -34.98 31.36 8.38
C PHE A 503 -36.40 31.07 7.91
N HIS A 504 -37.34 31.97 8.23
CA HIS A 504 -38.69 31.86 7.67
C HIS A 504 -38.64 31.83 6.13
N SER A 505 -39.09 30.70 5.55
CA SER A 505 -39.16 30.53 4.09
C SER A 505 -40.42 31.22 3.58
N PRO A 506 -40.31 32.16 2.62
CA PRO A 506 -41.46 32.85 2.06
C PRO A 506 -42.25 32.01 1.03
N GLY A 507 -41.93 30.72 0.89
CA GLY A 507 -42.52 29.84 -0.12
C GLY A 507 -44.00 29.56 0.13
N ASN A 508 -44.76 29.40 -0.95
CA ASN A 508 -46.17 29.02 -0.89
C ASN A 508 -46.50 28.08 -2.06
N PRO A 509 -46.80 26.79 -1.80
CA PRO A 509 -47.05 25.81 -2.86
C PRO A 509 -48.34 26.06 -3.64
N LYS A 510 -49.19 27.01 -3.21
CA LYS A 510 -50.42 27.40 -3.92
C LYS A 510 -50.21 28.60 -4.85
N LYS A 511 -49.11 29.33 -4.72
CA LYS A 511 -48.81 30.52 -5.52
C LYS A 511 -47.77 30.24 -6.58
N THR A 512 -47.87 30.89 -7.74
CA THR A 512 -46.81 30.82 -8.78
C THR A 512 -45.54 31.51 -8.30
N ILE A 513 -44.42 31.28 -9.00
CA ILE A 513 -43.20 32.04 -8.75
C ILE A 513 -43.45 33.54 -8.93
N GLY A 514 -44.12 33.97 -10.00
CA GLY A 514 -44.44 35.38 -10.23
C GLY A 514 -45.20 36.01 -9.05
N GLU A 515 -46.27 35.36 -8.58
CA GLU A 515 -47.05 35.81 -7.42
C GLU A 515 -46.22 35.89 -6.12
N ILE A 516 -45.26 35.00 -5.93
CA ILE A 516 -44.36 35.04 -4.77
C ILE A 516 -43.39 36.21 -4.89
N LEU A 517 -42.77 36.43 -6.06
CA LEU A 517 -41.86 37.56 -6.30
C LEU A 517 -42.55 38.91 -6.09
N ALA A 518 -43.80 39.04 -6.55
CA ALA A 518 -44.59 40.26 -6.42
C ALA A 518 -45.06 40.55 -4.97
N SER A 519 -45.20 39.52 -4.12
CA SER A 519 -45.77 39.67 -2.77
C SER A 519 -44.76 39.70 -1.63
N VAL A 520 -43.47 39.46 -1.90
CA VAL A 520 -42.44 39.29 -0.87
C VAL A 520 -41.35 40.34 -1.01
N GLU A 521 -41.16 41.16 0.03
CA GLU A 521 -40.21 42.29 0.04
C GLU A 521 -38.75 41.88 -0.30
N LEU A 522 -38.36 40.66 0.06
CA LEU A 522 -37.04 40.08 -0.22
C LEU A 522 -36.71 40.00 -1.72
N PHE A 523 -37.73 40.04 -2.59
CA PHE A 523 -37.59 39.92 -4.04
C PHE A 523 -37.89 41.22 -4.79
N SER A 524 -38.22 42.30 -4.07
CA SER A 524 -38.72 43.55 -4.66
C SER A 524 -37.81 44.12 -5.76
N ARG A 525 -36.48 44.08 -5.60
CA ARG A 525 -35.55 44.60 -6.62
C ARG A 525 -35.55 43.77 -7.90
N PHE A 526 -35.60 42.45 -7.77
CA PHE A 526 -35.65 41.57 -8.93
C PHE A 526 -37.01 41.63 -9.61
N GLU A 527 -38.08 41.82 -8.84
CA GLU A 527 -39.40 42.05 -9.43
C GLU A 527 -39.45 43.36 -10.23
N THR A 528 -38.88 44.45 -9.70
CA THR A 528 -38.75 45.68 -10.50
C THR A 528 -38.01 45.45 -11.83
N ILE A 529 -37.01 44.55 -11.86
CA ILE A 529 -36.33 44.18 -13.12
C ILE A 529 -37.27 43.43 -14.08
N LEU A 530 -38.08 42.50 -13.57
CA LEU A 530 -39.06 41.74 -14.35
C LEU A 530 -40.13 42.65 -14.96
N GLU A 531 -40.69 43.57 -14.17
CA GLU A 531 -41.68 44.55 -14.63
C GLU A 531 -41.12 45.44 -15.75
N ASN A 532 -39.91 45.98 -15.56
CA ASN A 532 -39.30 46.91 -16.52
C ASN A 532 -38.79 46.22 -17.80
N CYS A 533 -38.53 44.91 -17.77
CA CYS A 533 -38.14 44.16 -18.98
C CYS A 533 -39.34 43.57 -19.75
N GLY A 534 -40.56 43.76 -19.25
CA GLY A 534 -41.79 43.27 -19.87
C GLY A 534 -41.96 41.74 -19.81
N LEU A 535 -41.35 41.08 -18.82
CA LEU A 535 -41.43 39.62 -18.63
C LEU A 535 -42.08 39.14 -17.32
N PRO A 536 -42.95 39.89 -16.59
CA PRO A 536 -43.50 39.38 -15.33
C PRO A 536 -44.31 38.08 -15.52
N SER A 537 -45.05 37.97 -16.63
CA SER A 537 -45.92 36.84 -16.95
C SER A 537 -45.20 35.53 -17.30
N ILE A 538 -43.88 35.57 -17.56
CA ILE A 538 -43.12 34.37 -17.93
C ILE A 538 -43.07 33.36 -16.77
N LEU A 539 -43.10 33.87 -15.53
CA LEU A 539 -43.01 33.08 -14.30
C LEU A 539 -44.38 32.68 -13.74
N ASP A 540 -45.47 33.08 -14.41
CA ASP A 540 -46.84 32.64 -14.12
C ASP A 540 -47.29 31.47 -15.01
N GLY A 541 -46.50 31.16 -16.04
CA GLY A 541 -46.77 30.07 -16.97
C GLY A 541 -46.70 28.67 -16.34
N PRO A 542 -47.11 27.64 -17.09
CA PRO A 542 -46.96 26.25 -16.66
C PRO A 542 -45.46 25.92 -16.57
N GLY A 543 -45.02 25.61 -15.36
CA GLY A 543 -43.65 25.19 -15.08
C GLY A 543 -43.35 23.77 -15.59
N PRO A 544 -42.28 23.12 -15.10
CA PRO A 544 -41.54 23.47 -13.89
C PRO A 544 -40.37 24.45 -14.12
N PHE A 545 -40.28 25.47 -13.27
CA PHE A 545 -39.16 26.41 -13.25
C PHE A 545 -38.23 26.19 -12.05
N THR A 546 -36.95 26.52 -12.23
CA THR A 546 -36.02 26.82 -11.13
C THR A 546 -35.48 28.23 -11.37
N VAL A 547 -35.77 29.16 -10.47
CA VAL A 547 -35.39 30.57 -10.63
C VAL A 547 -34.38 30.95 -9.56
N PHE A 548 -33.25 31.51 -10.00
CA PHE A 548 -32.20 32.00 -9.13
C PHE A 548 -32.34 33.50 -8.95
N VAL A 549 -32.89 33.94 -7.83
CA VAL A 549 -33.25 35.34 -7.59
C VAL A 549 -32.11 36.06 -6.86
N PRO A 550 -31.51 37.10 -7.45
CA PRO A 550 -30.51 37.90 -6.74
C PRO A 550 -31.14 38.63 -5.55
N SER A 551 -30.38 38.76 -4.46
CA SER A 551 -30.80 39.54 -3.30
C SER A 551 -30.92 41.02 -3.65
N ASN A 552 -31.74 41.75 -2.89
CA ASN A 552 -31.88 43.21 -3.08
C ASN A 552 -30.53 43.92 -3.01
N ASP A 553 -29.67 43.52 -2.07
CA ASP A 553 -28.30 44.04 -1.94
C ASP A 553 -27.43 43.75 -3.17
N ALA A 554 -27.57 42.57 -3.78
CA ALA A 554 -26.85 42.22 -5.00
C ALA A 554 -27.25 43.10 -6.18
N VAL A 555 -28.55 43.39 -6.32
CA VAL A 555 -29.07 44.32 -7.33
C VAL A 555 -28.63 45.75 -7.06
N ASP A 556 -28.67 46.19 -5.81
CA ASP A 556 -28.28 47.55 -5.45
C ASP A 556 -26.78 47.80 -5.64
N LYS A 557 -25.91 46.78 -5.44
CA LYS A 557 -24.48 46.84 -5.80
C LYS A 557 -24.21 46.96 -7.30
N LEU A 558 -25.19 46.69 -8.15
CA LEU A 558 -25.07 46.82 -9.61
C LEU A 558 -25.43 48.25 -10.09
N ARG A 559 -25.80 49.17 -9.18
CA ARG A 559 -26.23 50.56 -9.46
C ARG A 559 -25.09 51.52 -9.83
N ASP A 560 -24.05 51.06 -10.51
CA ASP A 560 -22.91 51.88 -10.95
C ASP A 560 -23.19 52.60 -12.30
N GLY A 561 -24.40 53.11 -12.52
CA GLY A 561 -24.86 53.67 -13.81
C GLY A 561 -25.15 52.64 -14.92
N ARG A 562 -24.65 51.40 -14.77
CA ARG A 562 -24.84 50.26 -15.69
C ARG A 562 -26.28 49.76 -15.75
N LEU A 563 -26.93 49.69 -14.59
CA LEU A 563 -28.34 49.29 -14.47
C LEU A 563 -29.26 50.29 -15.20
N ILE A 564 -28.91 51.58 -15.16
CA ILE A 564 -29.69 52.66 -15.79
C ILE A 564 -29.70 52.46 -17.31
N TYR A 565 -28.54 52.19 -17.94
CA TYR A 565 -28.47 51.88 -19.37
C TYR A 565 -29.30 50.65 -19.76
N LEU A 566 -29.26 49.59 -18.95
CA LEU A 566 -30.03 48.37 -19.19
C LEU A 566 -31.55 48.62 -19.11
N PHE A 567 -32.00 49.55 -18.25
CA PHE A 567 -33.39 49.94 -18.13
C PHE A 567 -33.87 50.91 -19.22
N THR A 568 -32.97 51.63 -19.91
CA THR A 568 -33.35 52.62 -20.93
C THR A 568 -33.16 52.09 -22.36
N GLU A 569 -31.93 51.86 -22.79
CA GLU A 569 -31.59 51.52 -24.18
C GLU A 569 -31.26 50.03 -24.36
N GLY A 570 -31.01 49.32 -23.26
CA GLY A 570 -30.55 47.93 -23.23
C GLY A 570 -31.62 46.87 -22.97
N ILE A 571 -32.92 47.11 -23.23
CA ILE A 571 -34.00 46.20 -22.78
C ILE A 571 -33.83 44.75 -23.25
N ASN A 572 -33.33 44.51 -24.47
CA ASN A 572 -33.04 43.16 -24.97
C ASN A 572 -31.96 42.44 -24.15
N LYS A 573 -30.98 43.19 -23.65
CA LYS A 573 -29.92 42.68 -22.76
C LYS A 573 -30.45 42.46 -21.34
N LEU A 574 -31.37 43.30 -20.88
CA LEU A 574 -32.05 43.10 -19.61
C LEU A 574 -32.91 41.82 -19.62
N GLN A 575 -33.61 41.55 -20.73
CA GLN A 575 -34.35 40.29 -20.91
C GLN A 575 -33.42 39.07 -20.94
N GLU A 576 -32.25 39.18 -21.57
CA GLU A 576 -31.22 38.12 -21.56
C GLU A 576 -30.71 37.87 -20.14
N LEU A 577 -30.46 38.92 -19.36
CA LEU A 577 -30.06 38.82 -17.95
C LEU A 577 -31.11 38.08 -17.13
N VAL A 578 -32.40 38.42 -17.26
CA VAL A 578 -33.48 37.72 -16.55
C VAL A 578 -33.55 36.25 -16.96
N LYS A 579 -33.51 35.96 -18.27
CA LYS A 579 -33.51 34.58 -18.79
C LYS A 579 -32.30 33.77 -18.30
N HIS A 580 -31.17 34.42 -18.03
CA HIS A 580 -29.99 33.76 -17.48
C HIS A 580 -30.18 33.31 -16.01
N HIS A 581 -31.14 33.88 -15.29
CA HIS A 581 -31.49 33.47 -13.93
C HIS A 581 -32.59 32.40 -13.88
N ILE A 582 -33.11 31.96 -15.03
CA ILE A 582 -34.23 31.01 -15.13
C ILE A 582 -33.75 29.70 -15.75
N TYR A 583 -34.06 28.59 -15.10
CA TYR A 583 -33.90 27.23 -15.61
C TYR A 583 -35.27 26.59 -15.80
N THR A 584 -35.58 26.08 -17.00
CA THR A 584 -36.94 25.69 -17.40
C THR A 584 -37.16 24.18 -17.54
N THR A 585 -36.12 23.36 -17.36
CA THR A 585 -36.20 21.92 -17.63
C THR A 585 -36.74 21.12 -16.44
N ALA A 586 -36.54 21.61 -15.21
CA ALA A 586 -37.01 20.94 -14.00
C ALA A 586 -37.08 21.90 -12.80
N ALA A 587 -37.88 21.54 -11.79
CA ALA A 587 -37.84 22.12 -10.46
C ALA A 587 -36.76 21.38 -9.64
N VAL A 588 -35.61 22.02 -9.47
CA VAL A 588 -34.41 21.40 -8.89
C VAL A 588 -34.24 21.88 -7.45
N THR A 589 -34.34 20.94 -6.51
CA THR A 589 -34.02 21.20 -5.11
C THR A 589 -32.51 21.30 -4.89
N VAL A 590 -32.08 21.94 -3.81
CA VAL A 590 -30.66 22.09 -3.48
C VAL A 590 -29.92 20.75 -3.41
N GLY A 591 -30.57 19.70 -2.87
CA GLY A 591 -29.96 18.37 -2.77
C GLY A 591 -29.71 17.70 -4.12
N LYS A 592 -30.54 17.99 -5.13
CA LYS A 592 -30.30 17.54 -6.52
C LYS A 592 -29.29 18.47 -7.21
N LEU A 593 -29.37 19.77 -6.95
CA LEU A 593 -28.48 20.77 -7.52
C LEU A 593 -27.00 20.46 -7.21
N THR A 594 -26.67 20.01 -6.00
CA THR A 594 -25.31 19.61 -5.62
C THR A 594 -24.76 18.44 -6.44
N MET A 595 -25.60 17.72 -7.18
CA MET A 595 -25.17 16.62 -8.06
C MET A 595 -24.97 17.01 -9.51
N MET A 596 -25.51 18.14 -9.93
CA MET A 596 -25.45 18.57 -11.31
C MET A 596 -24.13 19.32 -11.50
N PRO A 597 -23.31 18.97 -12.52
CA PRO A 597 -22.08 19.72 -12.78
C PRO A 597 -22.36 21.10 -13.37
N GLN A 598 -23.43 21.20 -14.16
CA GLN A 598 -23.86 22.43 -14.82
C GLN A 598 -25.35 22.36 -15.19
N ILE A 599 -25.95 23.53 -15.45
CA ILE A 599 -27.29 23.70 -16.01
C ILE A 599 -27.25 24.66 -17.20
N ILE A 600 -28.19 24.50 -18.12
CA ILE A 600 -28.36 25.41 -19.26
C ILE A 600 -29.59 26.27 -18.99
N THR A 601 -29.38 27.57 -18.85
CA THR A 601 -30.41 28.55 -18.51
C THR A 601 -31.29 28.88 -19.72
N MET A 602 -32.39 29.58 -19.50
CA MET A 602 -33.31 30.03 -20.56
C MET A 602 -32.63 31.00 -21.55
N ALA A 603 -31.54 31.65 -21.14
CA ALA A 603 -30.69 32.44 -22.03
C ALA A 603 -29.74 31.58 -22.90
N ASN A 604 -29.85 30.25 -22.85
CA ASN A 604 -28.94 29.30 -23.48
C ASN A 604 -27.47 29.45 -23.02
N GLN A 605 -27.30 29.91 -21.77
CA GLN A 605 -26.00 30.08 -21.13
C GLN A 605 -25.79 28.98 -20.10
N ILE A 606 -24.54 28.52 -19.97
CA ILE A 606 -24.14 27.47 -19.04
C ILE A 606 -23.85 28.10 -17.67
N LEU A 607 -24.47 27.57 -16.62
CA LEU A 607 -24.07 27.85 -15.24
C LEU A 607 -23.42 26.61 -14.66
N THR A 608 -22.14 26.74 -14.29
CA THR A 608 -21.40 25.72 -13.55
C THR A 608 -21.86 25.71 -12.10
N ILE A 609 -21.93 24.52 -11.49
CA ILE A 609 -22.30 24.34 -10.10
C ILE A 609 -21.11 23.74 -9.37
N ASN A 610 -20.67 24.40 -8.31
CA ASN A 610 -19.55 23.93 -7.49
C ASN A 610 -19.94 23.91 -6.01
N VAL A 611 -19.49 22.89 -5.29
CA VAL A 611 -19.65 22.79 -3.84
C VAL A 611 -18.26 22.87 -3.21
N THR A 612 -18.06 23.88 -2.39
CA THR A 612 -16.78 24.11 -1.70
C THR A 612 -16.56 23.08 -0.59
N GLU A 613 -15.32 22.97 -0.11
CA GLU A 613 -15.01 22.07 1.01
C GLU A 613 -15.77 22.41 2.29
N ASP A 614 -16.15 23.68 2.50
CA ASP A 614 -16.98 24.10 3.63
C ASP A 614 -18.49 23.89 3.41
N GLY A 615 -18.89 23.31 2.28
CA GLY A 615 -20.29 22.99 1.95
C GLY A 615 -21.09 24.15 1.36
N GLN A 616 -20.44 25.23 0.97
CA GLN A 616 -21.08 26.36 0.28
C GLN A 616 -21.35 25.99 -1.19
N ILE A 617 -22.52 26.38 -1.72
CA ILE A 617 -22.92 26.06 -3.09
C ILE A 617 -22.78 27.33 -3.92
N LEU A 618 -21.88 27.27 -4.90
CA LEU A 618 -21.54 28.38 -5.79
C LEU A 618 -22.04 28.09 -7.20
N LEU A 619 -22.56 29.13 -7.86
CA LEU A 619 -23.14 29.05 -9.19
C LEU A 619 -22.49 30.04 -10.17
N GLY A 620 -22.24 29.60 -11.40
CA GLY A 620 -21.61 30.40 -12.44
C GLY A 620 -20.11 30.62 -12.21
N ASP A 621 -19.54 31.59 -12.94
CA ASP A 621 -18.15 32.04 -12.90
C ASP A 621 -18.17 33.57 -12.72
N PRO A 622 -17.62 34.16 -11.64
CA PRO A 622 -16.61 33.65 -10.69
C PRO A 622 -17.10 32.73 -9.55
N GLY A 623 -18.39 32.38 -9.51
CA GLY A 623 -18.98 31.54 -8.46
C GLY A 623 -19.73 32.36 -7.41
N ILE A 624 -21.06 32.42 -7.55
CA ILE A 624 -21.95 33.21 -6.69
C ILE A 624 -22.62 32.30 -5.66
N PRO A 625 -22.57 32.62 -4.35
CA PRO A 625 -23.12 31.76 -3.31
C PRO A 625 -24.64 31.80 -3.26
N LEU A 626 -25.22 30.62 -2.99
CA LEU A 626 -26.63 30.45 -2.65
C LEU A 626 -26.93 30.82 -1.20
N SER A 627 -27.91 31.69 -1.02
CA SER A 627 -28.38 32.21 0.26
C SER A 627 -29.60 31.42 0.75
N LYS A 628 -30.84 31.87 0.50
CA LYS A 628 -32.06 31.10 0.77
C LYS A 628 -32.31 30.07 -0.33
N ARG A 629 -32.83 28.90 0.04
CA ARG A 629 -32.85 27.72 -0.83
C ARG A 629 -34.20 27.02 -0.74
N ASP A 630 -34.58 26.33 -1.81
CA ASP A 630 -35.80 25.50 -1.87
C ASP A 630 -37.09 26.23 -1.47
N ILE A 631 -37.26 27.46 -1.94
CA ILE A 631 -38.50 28.22 -1.75
C ILE A 631 -39.52 27.65 -2.73
N VAL A 632 -40.46 26.86 -2.21
CA VAL A 632 -41.43 26.11 -3.02
C VAL A 632 -42.54 27.02 -3.55
N ALA A 633 -42.84 26.89 -4.85
CA ALA A 633 -43.96 27.50 -5.55
C ALA A 633 -44.82 26.42 -6.21
N SER A 634 -46.01 26.78 -6.72
CA SER A 634 -46.91 25.86 -7.42
C SER A 634 -46.36 25.37 -8.77
N ASN A 635 -45.55 26.20 -9.45
CA ASN A 635 -44.97 25.94 -10.76
C ASN A 635 -43.44 25.84 -10.76
N GLY A 636 -42.79 25.72 -9.60
CA GLY A 636 -41.34 25.59 -9.55
C GLY A 636 -40.70 25.82 -8.18
N ILE A 637 -39.40 26.11 -8.20
CA ILE A 637 -38.59 26.38 -7.01
C ILE A 637 -37.79 27.67 -7.20
N ILE A 638 -37.70 28.47 -6.14
CA ILE A 638 -36.86 29.67 -6.07
C ILE A 638 -35.66 29.40 -5.17
N HIS A 639 -34.48 29.80 -5.64
CA HIS A 639 -33.26 29.90 -4.83
C HIS A 639 -32.75 31.33 -4.88
N THR A 640 -32.19 31.84 -3.80
CA THR A 640 -31.68 33.22 -3.75
C THR A 640 -30.17 33.26 -3.78
N LEU A 641 -29.62 34.32 -4.37
CA LEU A 641 -28.19 34.51 -4.59
C LEU A 641 -27.71 35.79 -3.91
N ASP A 642 -26.46 35.80 -3.43
CA ASP A 642 -25.82 37.03 -2.93
C ASP A 642 -25.11 37.84 -4.05
N GLY A 643 -25.41 37.51 -5.31
CA GLY A 643 -24.86 38.15 -6.51
C GLY A 643 -25.81 38.02 -7.70
N ILE A 644 -25.39 38.51 -8.87
CA ILE A 644 -26.15 38.51 -10.13
C ILE A 644 -25.36 37.79 -11.21
N PHE A 645 -26.03 36.92 -11.97
CA PHE A 645 -25.47 36.34 -13.18
C PHE A 645 -25.51 37.36 -14.32
N ILE A 646 -24.34 37.81 -14.76
CA ILE A 646 -24.21 38.74 -15.88
C ILE A 646 -23.78 37.92 -17.11
N PRO A 647 -24.64 37.78 -18.14
CA PRO A 647 -24.26 37.10 -19.37
C PRO A 647 -23.02 37.72 -20.01
N PRO A 648 -22.13 36.93 -20.63
CA PRO A 648 -20.95 37.43 -21.33
C PRO A 648 -21.27 38.46 -22.41
N SER A 649 -22.47 38.44 -22.97
CA SER A 649 -22.92 39.38 -23.99
C SER A 649 -23.22 40.80 -23.46
N ILE A 650 -23.24 40.99 -22.13
CA ILE A 650 -23.39 42.28 -21.43
C ILE A 650 -22.01 42.82 -20.98
N ILE A 651 -21.04 41.93 -20.76
CA ILE A 651 -19.70 42.28 -20.28
C ILE A 651 -18.98 43.29 -21.20
N PRO A 652 -19.01 43.19 -22.55
CA PRO A 652 -18.37 44.15 -23.45
C PRO A 652 -18.98 45.57 -23.44
N ILE A 653 -20.15 45.75 -22.84
CA ILE A 653 -20.81 47.05 -22.67
C ILE A 653 -20.35 47.71 -21.35
N LEU A 654 -19.64 46.97 -20.48
CA LEU A 654 -19.02 47.50 -19.28
C LEU A 654 -17.76 48.29 -19.68
N PRO A 655 -17.57 49.55 -19.25
CA PRO A 655 -16.29 50.21 -19.44
C PRO A 655 -15.22 49.42 -18.68
N GLN A 656 -14.23 48.88 -19.41
CA GLN A 656 -13.04 48.34 -18.80
C GLN A 656 -12.23 49.52 -18.25
N VAL A 657 -12.24 49.68 -16.93
CA VAL A 657 -11.20 50.49 -16.27
C VAL A 657 -9.92 49.65 -16.33
N CYS A 658 -9.08 49.91 -17.34
CA CYS A 658 -7.69 49.46 -17.34
C CYS A 658 -6.92 50.34 -16.35
N ASN A 659 -6.62 49.84 -15.15
CA ASN A 659 -5.48 50.34 -14.38
C ASN A 659 -4.22 49.64 -14.91
N GLU A 660 -3.80 49.95 -16.13
CA GLU A 660 -2.42 49.65 -16.53
C GLU A 660 -1.50 50.66 -15.83
N GLU A 661 -0.81 50.23 -14.78
CA GLU A 661 0.35 50.97 -14.28
C GLU A 661 1.49 50.84 -15.29
N GLN A 662 1.56 51.76 -16.25
CA GLN A 662 2.70 51.87 -17.15
C GLN A 662 3.87 52.54 -16.43
N HIS A 663 4.82 51.74 -15.96
CA HIS A 663 6.07 52.26 -15.43
C HIS A 663 7.01 52.65 -16.57
N LYS A 664 7.13 53.95 -16.82
CA LYS A 664 8.20 54.51 -17.67
C LYS A 664 9.39 54.88 -16.80
N ILE A 665 10.48 54.11 -16.88
CA ILE A 665 11.74 54.47 -16.23
C ILE A 665 12.33 55.66 -16.99
N VAL A 666 12.38 56.83 -16.35
CA VAL A 666 13.11 58.00 -16.84
C VAL A 666 14.42 58.06 -16.08
N THR A 667 15.54 57.78 -16.74
CA THR A 667 16.88 57.89 -16.15
C THR A 667 17.28 59.37 -16.07
N GLY A 668 17.18 59.95 -14.87
CA GLY A 668 17.77 61.25 -14.54
C GLY A 668 19.23 61.10 -14.12
N SER A 669 20.13 61.88 -14.73
CA SER A 669 21.56 61.92 -14.42
C SER A 669 21.81 62.62 -13.07
N ALA A 670 22.27 61.87 -12.07
CA ALA A 670 22.74 62.42 -10.80
C ALA A 670 24.17 62.98 -10.96
N PHE A 671 24.35 64.29 -10.71
CA PHE A 671 25.66 64.92 -10.54
C PHE A 671 26.04 64.86 -9.04
N CYS A 672 27.19 64.26 -8.73
CA CYS A 672 27.79 64.31 -7.40
C CYS A 672 28.73 65.53 -7.29
N ALA A 673 28.63 66.28 -6.19
CA ALA A 673 29.67 67.22 -5.76
C ALA A 673 30.04 66.93 -4.28
N PRO A 674 31.33 66.87 -3.91
CA PRO A 674 31.77 66.49 -2.56
C PRO A 674 32.18 67.69 -1.68
N TYR A 675 32.05 67.55 -0.35
CA TYR A 675 32.99 67.93 0.75
C TYR A 675 32.24 67.78 2.10
N SER A 676 32.62 66.83 2.99
CA SER A 676 33.42 67.00 4.24
C SER A 676 32.81 68.00 5.25
N GLU A 677 32.68 67.83 6.56
CA GLU A 677 33.16 66.91 7.59
C GLU A 677 32.32 67.17 8.88
N TRP A 678 32.07 66.11 9.66
CA TRP A 678 32.17 66.01 11.14
C TRP A 678 31.11 66.59 12.11
N PHE A 679 30.55 65.61 12.85
CA PHE A 679 30.37 65.51 14.32
C PHE A 679 28.99 65.67 15.00
N SER A 680 28.66 64.58 15.72
CA SER A 680 28.06 64.52 17.07
C SER A 680 26.54 64.71 17.26
N ARG A 681 25.86 63.57 17.55
CA ARG A 681 24.59 63.45 18.31
C ARG A 681 24.78 63.91 19.79
N PRO A 682 23.78 63.96 20.72
CA PRO A 682 22.43 63.35 20.69
C PRO A 682 21.26 64.09 21.43
N VAL A 683 20.09 63.42 21.46
CA VAL A 683 18.89 63.55 22.35
C VAL A 683 18.05 64.84 22.18
N SER A 684 16.71 64.87 22.09
CA SER A 684 15.67 64.09 22.77
C SER A 684 14.25 64.39 22.22
N HIS A 685 13.30 63.49 22.51
CA HIS A 685 11.84 63.67 22.64
C HIS A 685 10.92 63.96 21.42
N ILE A 686 10.16 62.90 21.09
CA ILE A 686 8.67 62.82 21.14
C ILE A 686 7.82 63.64 20.14
N TRP A 687 7.18 62.83 19.27
CA TRP A 687 5.83 62.87 18.70
C TRP A 687 5.60 63.35 17.26
N ALA A 688 4.74 62.54 16.63
CA ALA A 688 4.36 62.47 15.24
C ALA A 688 3.76 63.77 14.69
N THR A 689 4.01 64.07 13.43
CA THR A 689 3.00 64.10 12.36
C THR A 689 3.67 64.36 11.01
N GLU A 690 2.99 63.89 9.97
CA GLU A 690 3.24 64.01 8.53
C GLU A 690 3.74 65.44 8.17
N SER A 691 4.52 65.70 7.12
CA SER A 691 4.12 65.48 5.72
C SER A 691 5.18 66.01 4.72
N TRP A 692 5.35 65.32 3.58
CA TRP A 692 5.57 65.82 2.20
C TRP A 692 6.98 66.07 1.65
N CYS A 693 7.24 65.45 0.49
CA CYS A 693 7.63 66.07 -0.82
C CYS A 693 7.22 65.02 -1.88
N VAL A 694 6.28 65.24 -2.81
CA VAL A 694 6.26 66.16 -3.95
C VAL A 694 7.50 66.02 -4.85
N TYR A 695 7.25 65.27 -5.94
CA TYR A 695 7.95 65.10 -7.22
C TYR A 695 9.46 65.24 -7.31
#